data_AF-A0A287D9C6-F1
#
_entry.id   AF-A0A287D9C6-F1
#
_cell.length_a   1.000
_cell.length_b   1.000
_cell.length_c   1.000
_cell.angle_alpha   90.00
_cell.angle_beta   90.00
_cell.angle_gamma   90.00
#
_symmetry.space_group_name_H-M   'P 1'
#
loop_
_entity.id
_entity.type
_entity.pdbx_description
1 polymer ?
#
loop_
_entity_poly.entity_id
_entity_poly.type
_entity_poly.pdbx_seq_one_letter_code
_entity_poly.pdbx_strand_id
1 'polypeptide(L)'
;MGQGWAAPGLPNLLFLLLCCGHFLLAPSQAANHQTTINWGATSQATIRSETATIQATTSQTTQSPNLVSDEAEANRFVEEYDRASQVVWNEYAEANWNYNTNITTENSKVLLQKNLLVANHTLKYGTWAKRFDVNNFQNASTKRIIKKVQDLDRAALPTKELEEYNKILLDMETIYSVATVCHTNGTCLQLEPELTNVMATSRNYEELLWAWKSWRDKVGRTILPLFPKYVQLTNKAAQLNGYLDAGDSWRSMYETPSLEQDLERLYQELQPLYLNLHAYVRRALHRHYGAEHINLEGPIPAHLLGNMWAQTWSNIYELVAPFPSAPKMDATEAMIEQGWTPRRMFKEADDFFTSLGLLPVPPEFWNKSMLEKPADGREVVCHASAWDFYNGKDFRIKQCTTVNMEDLVVAHHEMGHIQYFMQYKDLPLAFREGANPGFHEAIGDVLALSVSTPKHLHTINLLNSEDNSYENDINFLMKMALDKVAFIPFSYLIDQWRWRVFDGSITKENYNQEWWSLRLKYQGLCPPVPRSQGDFDPGAKFHVPASVPYIRYFVSFIIQFQFHEALCQAAGHQGPLHKCDIYKSKEAGKRLAETMKLGFSKPWPEAMKLLTGQSNMSAAAMMSYFKPLMDWLLTENGRHGEKLGWPQYNWTPNSARSEGILSDTGRVNFLGMNLEPQQARVGQWVLLFLGVALLVATVGLTQRLFSIRHHSLHRPHRGPQFGSEVELRHS
;
A
#
# COMPACT_ATOMS: atom_id res chain seq x y z
N MET A 1 -62.23 5.01 28.00
CA MET A 1 -62.99 6.28 28.05
C MET A 1 -62.00 7.43 28.08
N GLY A 2 -62.17 8.44 27.23
CA GLY A 2 -61.34 9.65 27.17
C GLY A 2 -60.52 9.78 25.87
N GLN A 3 -61.11 10.43 24.86
CA GLN A 3 -60.56 10.67 23.50
C GLN A 3 -59.66 11.92 23.43
N GLY A 4 -58.81 12.01 22.40
CA GLY A 4 -58.08 13.24 22.07
C GLY A 4 -57.15 13.23 20.83
N TRP A 5 -57.67 12.86 19.64
CA TRP A 5 -57.29 13.36 18.29
C TRP A 5 -55.82 13.30 17.79
N ALA A 6 -55.55 12.37 16.86
CA ALA A 6 -54.60 12.51 15.73
C ALA A 6 -55.27 13.35 14.61
N ALA A 7 -54.64 14.05 13.66
CA ALA A 7 -53.34 14.01 12.94
C ALA A 7 -53.08 15.47 12.38
N PRO A 8 -52.18 15.79 11.41
CA PRO A 8 -51.21 14.98 10.66
C PRO A 8 -49.79 15.60 10.53
N GLY A 9 -48.85 14.80 10.01
CA GLY A 9 -47.50 15.24 9.65
C GLY A 9 -47.42 16.03 8.33
N LEU A 10 -46.33 16.77 8.17
CA LEU A 10 -45.78 17.20 6.89
C LEU A 10 -44.23 17.30 6.96
N PRO A 11 -43.55 17.18 5.82
CA PRO A 11 -42.25 16.52 5.69
C PRO A 11 -41.06 17.46 5.44
N ASN A 12 -39.87 16.85 5.50
CA ASN A 12 -38.57 17.32 5.02
C ASN A 12 -38.65 18.27 3.81
N LEU A 13 -38.30 19.54 4.05
CA LEU A 13 -38.13 20.57 3.02
C LEU A 13 -36.64 20.95 2.93
N LEU A 14 -35.79 19.99 2.57
CA LEU A 14 -34.41 20.27 2.12
C LEU A 14 -33.83 19.20 1.16
N PHE A 15 -34.71 18.38 0.57
CA PHE A 15 -34.35 17.35 -0.42
C PHE A 15 -35.29 17.43 -1.62
N LEU A 16 -35.35 18.57 -2.31
CA LEU A 16 -36.09 18.73 -3.57
C LEU A 16 -35.64 20.01 -4.30
N LEU A 17 -34.39 20.02 -4.80
CA LEU A 17 -33.94 21.01 -5.79
C LEU A 17 -32.82 20.49 -6.72
N LEU A 18 -32.62 19.16 -6.84
CA LEU A 18 -31.60 18.58 -7.73
C LEU A 18 -32.08 17.47 -8.67
N CYS A 19 -33.39 17.26 -8.82
CA CYS A 19 -33.92 16.31 -9.81
C CYS A 19 -35.17 16.87 -10.48
N CYS A 20 -34.98 17.61 -11.57
CA CYS A 20 -36.00 17.81 -12.62
C CYS A 20 -35.31 18.30 -13.89
N GLY A 21 -35.15 17.39 -14.86
CA GLY A 21 -34.58 17.71 -16.15
C GLY A 21 -34.46 16.49 -17.07
N HIS A 22 -35.52 15.70 -17.21
CA HIS A 22 -35.69 14.76 -18.33
C HIS A 22 -37.16 14.81 -18.78
N PHE A 23 -37.38 15.26 -20.01
CA PHE A 23 -38.64 15.07 -20.74
C PHE A 23 -38.45 13.90 -21.72
N LEU A 24 -39.31 12.90 -21.59
CA LEU A 24 -39.54 11.82 -22.54
C LEU A 24 -40.50 12.29 -23.63
N LEU A 25 -40.29 11.85 -24.87
CA LEU A 25 -41.35 11.48 -25.82
C LEU A 25 -40.83 10.33 -26.69
N ALA A 26 -41.70 9.33 -26.88
CA ALA A 26 -41.39 7.95 -27.24
C ALA A 26 -41.77 7.61 -28.72
N PRO A 27 -42.02 6.36 -29.14
CA PRO A 27 -41.15 5.58 -30.05
C PRO A 27 -41.84 5.15 -31.37
N SER A 28 -41.10 4.52 -32.30
CA SER A 28 -41.71 3.70 -33.36
C SER A 28 -40.87 2.46 -33.71
N GLN A 29 -41.58 1.41 -34.10
CA GLN A 29 -41.16 0.01 -34.17
C GLN A 29 -40.50 -0.39 -35.51
N ALA A 30 -39.75 -1.49 -35.39
CA ALA A 30 -39.19 -2.44 -36.35
C ALA A 30 -39.78 -2.55 -37.78
N ALA A 31 -38.88 -2.81 -38.74
CA ALA A 31 -39.09 -3.78 -39.82
C ALA A 31 -37.76 -4.30 -40.38
N ASN A 32 -37.65 -5.63 -40.51
CA ASN A 32 -36.62 -6.37 -41.23
C ASN A 32 -36.61 -6.04 -42.73
N HIS A 33 -35.44 -6.09 -43.37
CA HIS A 33 -35.29 -6.76 -44.67
C HIS A 33 -33.81 -7.08 -44.98
N GLN A 34 -33.53 -8.37 -45.17
CA GLN A 34 -32.42 -8.85 -46.00
C GLN A 34 -32.69 -8.49 -47.46
N THR A 35 -31.67 -8.01 -48.20
CA THR A 35 -31.40 -8.55 -49.55
C THR A 35 -29.97 -8.25 -50.02
N THR A 36 -29.32 -9.35 -50.36
CA THR A 36 -28.17 -9.61 -51.22
C THR A 36 -28.23 -8.92 -52.60
N ILE A 37 -27.06 -8.61 -53.22
CA ILE A 37 -26.63 -9.01 -54.59
C ILE A 37 -25.78 -7.97 -55.39
N ASN A 38 -24.63 -8.50 -55.84
CA ASN A 38 -23.81 -8.34 -57.07
C ASN A 38 -23.17 -7.02 -57.54
N TRP A 39 -21.83 -7.12 -57.65
CA TRP A 39 -21.03 -7.13 -58.89
C TRP A 39 -21.64 -6.62 -60.20
N GLY A 40 -20.93 -5.67 -60.82
CA GLY A 40 -21.03 -5.34 -62.24
C GLY A 40 -19.85 -4.47 -62.70
N ALA A 41 -18.96 -5.09 -63.48
CA ALA A 41 -18.03 -4.41 -64.40
C ALA A 41 -18.85 -3.57 -65.42
N THR A 42 -18.37 -2.51 -66.06
CA THR A 42 -17.48 -2.44 -67.24
C THR A 42 -17.48 -0.95 -67.67
N SER A 43 -16.31 -0.34 -67.91
CA SER A 43 -15.69 -0.05 -69.24
C SER A 43 -15.89 1.37 -69.77
N GLN A 44 -14.76 2.00 -70.14
CA GLN A 44 -14.55 2.95 -71.24
C GLN A 44 -15.22 4.34 -71.11
N ALA A 45 -14.67 5.48 -71.56
CA ALA A 45 -13.53 5.78 -72.40
C ALA A 45 -13.19 7.30 -72.30
N THR A 46 -11.88 7.58 -72.22
CA THR A 46 -11.08 8.52 -73.05
C THR A 46 -11.31 10.07 -73.08
N ILE A 47 -10.14 10.77 -73.03
CA ILE A 47 -9.75 12.10 -73.61
C ILE A 47 -10.00 13.31 -72.67
N ARG A 48 -9.10 14.26 -72.35
CA ARG A 48 -7.86 14.82 -72.95
C ARG A 48 -6.97 15.48 -71.88
N SER A 49 -5.74 15.76 -72.29
CA SER A 49 -4.67 16.52 -71.63
C SER A 49 -5.06 17.80 -70.88
N GLU A 50 -4.34 18.11 -69.79
CA GLU A 50 -3.55 19.35 -69.70
C GLU A 50 -2.58 19.35 -68.50
N THR A 51 -1.48 20.05 -68.74
CA THR A 51 -0.23 20.13 -67.98
C THR A 51 -0.37 21.09 -66.79
N ALA A 52 0.03 20.68 -65.58
CA ALA A 52 0.35 21.63 -64.50
C ALA A 52 1.23 21.02 -63.40
N THR A 53 2.51 21.40 -63.45
CA THR A 53 3.34 21.86 -62.33
C THR A 53 3.43 21.01 -61.06
N ILE A 54 4.55 20.31 -60.93
CA ILE A 54 5.05 19.66 -59.71
C ILE A 54 5.36 20.74 -58.67
N GLN A 55 4.56 20.83 -57.60
CA GLN A 55 5.02 21.32 -56.31
C GLN A 55 5.36 20.11 -55.45
N ALA A 56 6.66 19.90 -55.23
CA ALA A 56 7.18 18.89 -54.34
C ALA A 56 6.91 19.31 -52.89
N THR A 57 5.78 18.87 -52.35
CA THR A 57 5.56 18.86 -50.90
C THR A 57 6.35 17.68 -50.34
N THR A 58 7.48 17.96 -49.72
CA THR A 58 8.27 16.98 -48.98
C THR A 58 7.47 16.56 -47.75
N SER A 59 6.67 15.50 -47.89
CA SER A 59 6.15 14.77 -46.74
C SER A 59 7.33 14.08 -46.07
N GLN A 60 7.83 14.65 -44.98
CA GLN A 60 8.62 13.89 -44.02
C GLN A 60 7.71 12.79 -43.45
N THR A 61 7.73 11.64 -44.10
CA THR A 61 7.27 10.39 -43.53
C THR A 61 8.24 10.11 -42.38
N THR A 62 7.79 10.32 -41.15
CA THR A 62 8.40 9.71 -39.98
C THR A 62 8.34 8.20 -40.18
N GLN A 63 9.42 7.63 -40.74
CA GLN A 63 9.64 6.20 -40.74
C GLN A 63 9.54 5.74 -39.29
N SER A 64 8.53 4.92 -38.98
CA SER A 64 8.55 4.11 -37.77
C SER A 64 9.92 3.45 -37.68
N PRO A 65 10.60 3.47 -36.52
CA PRO A 65 11.89 2.81 -36.40
C PRO A 65 11.72 1.35 -36.84
N ASN A 66 12.59 0.88 -37.73
CA ASN A 66 12.64 -0.55 -38.10
C ASN A 66 13.05 -1.32 -36.83
N LEU A 67 12.06 -1.78 -36.07
CA LEU A 67 12.26 -2.59 -34.87
C LEU A 67 12.78 -3.98 -35.27
N VAL A 68 13.70 -4.50 -34.47
CA VAL A 68 14.30 -5.82 -34.66
C VAL A 68 13.32 -6.90 -34.21
N SER A 69 13.07 -7.87 -35.07
CA SER A 69 12.23 -9.06 -34.79
C SER A 69 13.00 -10.39 -34.88
N ASP A 70 14.32 -10.35 -35.09
CA ASP A 70 15.17 -11.54 -35.11
C ASP A 70 15.35 -12.12 -33.69
N GLU A 71 14.92 -13.37 -33.50
CA GLU A 71 15.04 -14.06 -32.21
C GLU A 71 16.49 -14.38 -31.84
N ALA A 72 17.38 -14.61 -32.82
CA ALA A 72 18.78 -14.91 -32.53
C ALA A 72 19.51 -13.67 -31.98
N GLU A 73 19.21 -12.48 -32.48
CA GLU A 73 19.65 -11.22 -31.89
C GLU A 73 19.03 -10.96 -30.51
N ALA A 74 17.74 -11.22 -30.34
CA ALA A 74 17.05 -11.07 -29.06
C ALA A 74 17.63 -11.98 -27.95
N ASN A 75 17.95 -13.24 -28.28
CA ASN A 75 18.56 -14.17 -27.32
C ASN A 75 19.99 -13.74 -26.94
N ARG A 76 20.79 -13.29 -27.91
CA ARG A 76 22.13 -12.73 -27.62
C ARG A 76 22.05 -11.51 -26.72
N PHE A 77 21.07 -10.63 -26.93
CA PHE A 77 20.82 -9.49 -26.05
C PHE A 77 20.51 -9.95 -24.62
N VAL A 78 19.61 -10.92 -24.44
CA VAL A 78 19.25 -11.43 -23.11
C VAL A 78 20.46 -12.04 -22.38
N GLU A 79 21.28 -12.83 -23.07
CA GLU A 79 22.50 -13.42 -22.50
C GLU A 79 23.56 -12.38 -22.12
N GLU A 80 23.70 -11.30 -22.90
CA GLU A 80 24.61 -10.22 -22.57
C GLU A 80 24.09 -9.38 -21.40
N TYR A 81 22.80 -9.04 -21.42
CA TYR A 81 22.14 -8.33 -20.33
C TYR A 81 22.28 -9.09 -19.01
N ASP A 82 22.03 -10.40 -19.01
CA ASP A 82 22.11 -11.22 -17.80
C ASP A 82 23.52 -11.22 -17.20
N ARG A 83 24.55 -11.51 -18.02
CA ARG A 83 25.95 -11.53 -17.57
C ARG A 83 26.41 -10.18 -17.03
N ALA A 84 26.12 -9.10 -17.76
CA ALA A 84 26.54 -7.76 -17.35
C ALA A 84 25.77 -7.29 -16.10
N SER A 85 24.47 -7.61 -16.01
CA SER A 85 23.64 -7.23 -14.87
C SER A 85 24.10 -7.92 -13.58
N GLN A 86 24.44 -9.20 -13.61
CA GLN A 86 24.92 -9.90 -12.41
C GLN A 86 26.13 -9.20 -11.76
N VAL A 87 27.07 -8.69 -12.56
CA VAL A 87 28.25 -7.95 -12.06
C VAL A 87 27.85 -6.60 -11.46
N VAL A 88 27.09 -5.80 -12.22
CA VAL A 88 26.70 -4.44 -11.80
C VAL A 88 25.80 -4.45 -10.57
N TRP A 89 24.83 -5.36 -10.51
CA TRP A 89 23.90 -5.49 -9.40
C TRP A 89 24.58 -6.04 -8.14
N ASN A 90 25.56 -6.95 -8.28
CA ASN A 90 26.36 -7.41 -7.14
C ASN A 90 27.16 -6.27 -6.50
N GLU A 91 27.85 -5.46 -7.30
CA GLU A 91 28.62 -4.31 -6.79
C GLU A 91 27.72 -3.27 -6.11
N TYR A 92 26.51 -3.06 -6.64
CA TYR A 92 25.52 -2.18 -6.03
C TYR A 92 25.00 -2.74 -4.70
N ALA A 93 24.65 -4.04 -4.67
CA ALA A 93 24.16 -4.70 -3.46
C ALA A 93 25.20 -4.60 -2.32
N GLU A 94 26.50 -4.78 -2.62
CA GLU A 94 27.56 -4.64 -1.62
C GLU A 94 27.68 -3.20 -1.09
N ALA A 95 27.65 -2.19 -1.97
CA ALA A 95 27.69 -0.79 -1.53
C ALA A 95 26.45 -0.42 -0.70
N ASN A 96 25.28 -0.92 -1.08
CA ASN A 96 24.03 -0.66 -0.37
C ASN A 96 24.00 -1.36 1.00
N TRP A 97 24.49 -2.60 1.06
CA TRP A 97 24.70 -3.33 2.31
C TRP A 97 25.64 -2.59 3.26
N ASN A 98 26.79 -2.13 2.76
CA ASN A 98 27.78 -1.41 3.57
C ASN A 98 27.20 -0.11 4.16
N TYR A 99 26.37 0.60 3.41
CA TYR A 99 25.64 1.75 3.92
C TYR A 99 24.62 1.37 4.98
N ASN A 100 23.77 0.38 4.70
CA ASN A 100 22.68 -0.04 5.59
C ASN A 100 23.19 -0.63 6.93
N THR A 101 24.40 -1.20 6.94
CA THR A 101 25.04 -1.80 8.12
C THR A 101 26.14 -0.92 8.73
N ASN A 102 26.38 0.27 8.17
CA ASN A 102 27.32 1.27 8.67
C ASN A 102 27.06 2.64 8.00
N ILE A 103 26.13 3.41 8.57
CA ILE A 103 25.72 4.72 8.02
C ILE A 103 26.83 5.73 8.26
N THR A 104 27.51 6.14 7.18
CA THR A 104 28.57 7.16 7.19
C THR A 104 28.50 8.02 5.94
N THR A 105 29.11 9.21 5.98
CA THR A 105 29.23 10.07 4.79
C THR A 105 29.98 9.38 3.64
N GLU A 106 30.99 8.57 3.96
CA GLU A 106 31.75 7.81 2.97
C GLU A 106 30.89 6.74 2.29
N ASN A 107 30.23 5.88 3.06
CA ASN A 107 29.36 4.83 2.51
C ASN A 107 28.17 5.42 1.73
N SER A 108 27.61 6.54 2.20
CA SER A 108 26.57 7.30 1.49
C SER A 108 27.07 7.76 0.10
N LYS A 109 28.27 8.33 0.02
CA LYS A 109 28.87 8.77 -1.25
C LYS A 109 29.13 7.59 -2.18
N VAL A 110 29.67 6.48 -1.67
CA VAL A 110 29.92 5.26 -2.46
C VAL A 110 28.62 4.68 -3.01
N LEU A 111 27.56 4.61 -2.20
CA LEU A 111 26.24 4.16 -2.62
C LEU A 111 25.65 5.06 -3.71
N LEU A 112 25.72 6.39 -3.57
CA LEU A 112 25.27 7.32 -4.62
C LEU A 112 26.05 7.15 -5.93
N GLN A 113 27.36 6.90 -5.87
CA GLN A 113 28.15 6.60 -7.06
C GLN A 113 27.72 5.29 -7.73
N LYS A 114 27.49 4.23 -6.96
CA LYS A 114 27.01 2.95 -7.50
C LYS A 114 25.58 3.03 -8.05
N ASN A 115 24.71 3.86 -7.47
CA ASN A 115 23.39 4.15 -8.05
C ASN A 115 23.49 4.71 -9.48
N LEU A 116 24.44 5.62 -9.74
CA LEU A 116 24.68 6.14 -11.10
C LEU A 116 25.23 5.09 -12.06
N LEU A 117 26.10 4.19 -11.57
CA LEU A 117 26.63 3.09 -12.36
C LEU A 117 25.51 2.12 -12.79
N VAL A 118 24.62 1.73 -11.87
CA VAL A 118 23.44 0.91 -12.18
C VAL A 118 22.53 1.64 -13.15
N ALA A 119 22.25 2.93 -12.94
CA ALA A 119 21.38 3.69 -13.83
C ALA A 119 21.94 3.79 -15.26
N ASN A 120 23.25 3.98 -15.42
CA ASN A 120 23.90 3.96 -16.74
C ASN A 120 23.78 2.59 -17.43
N HIS A 121 23.95 1.50 -16.67
CA HIS A 121 23.74 0.14 -17.16
C HIS A 121 22.29 -0.08 -17.61
N THR A 122 21.32 0.29 -16.77
CA THR A 122 19.88 0.22 -17.08
C THR A 122 19.54 1.04 -18.31
N LEU A 123 20.02 2.29 -18.41
CA LEU A 123 19.81 3.14 -19.57
C LEU A 123 20.39 2.51 -20.85
N LYS A 124 21.62 1.98 -20.80
CA LYS A 124 22.27 1.31 -21.95
C LYS A 124 21.43 0.13 -22.44
N TYR A 125 21.12 -0.82 -21.55
CA TYR A 125 20.45 -2.06 -21.95
C TYR A 125 18.96 -1.85 -22.25
N GLY A 126 18.26 -0.98 -21.54
CA GLY A 126 16.87 -0.69 -21.86
C GLY A 126 16.70 0.15 -23.12
N THR A 127 17.63 1.04 -23.45
CA THR A 127 17.64 1.71 -24.77
C THR A 127 17.86 0.71 -25.90
N TRP A 128 18.70 -0.32 -25.69
CA TRP A 128 18.84 -1.42 -26.65
C TRP A 128 17.55 -2.28 -26.71
N ALA A 129 16.96 -2.62 -25.56
CA ALA A 129 15.73 -3.40 -25.46
C ALA A 129 14.56 -2.74 -26.22
N LYS A 130 14.45 -1.40 -26.18
CA LYS A 130 13.43 -0.62 -26.90
C LYS A 130 13.54 -0.70 -28.44
N ARG A 131 14.61 -1.28 -28.99
CA ARG A 131 14.76 -1.53 -30.44
C ARG A 131 14.09 -2.81 -30.91
N PHE A 132 13.67 -3.69 -30.00
CA PHE A 132 13.03 -4.96 -30.34
C PHE A 132 11.50 -4.82 -30.38
N ASP A 133 10.87 -5.44 -31.39
CA ASP A 133 9.41 -5.62 -31.42
C ASP A 133 9.02 -6.91 -30.69
N VAL A 134 8.73 -6.77 -29.40
CA VAL A 134 8.37 -7.88 -28.51
C VAL A 134 7.10 -8.64 -28.93
N ASN A 135 6.27 -8.08 -29.83
CA ASN A 135 5.04 -8.75 -30.26
C ASN A 135 5.31 -9.92 -31.22
N ASN A 136 6.44 -9.91 -31.93
CA ASN A 136 6.76 -10.89 -32.98
C ASN A 136 7.57 -12.10 -32.48
N PHE A 137 8.06 -12.08 -31.24
CA PHE A 137 8.80 -13.20 -30.65
C PHE A 137 7.88 -14.37 -30.27
N GLN A 138 8.26 -15.58 -30.67
CA GLN A 138 7.66 -16.85 -30.30
C GLN A 138 8.16 -17.32 -28.93
N ASN A 139 9.43 -17.09 -28.60
CA ASN A 139 9.96 -17.43 -27.27
C ASN A 139 9.39 -16.52 -26.19
N ALA A 140 8.45 -17.06 -25.40
CA ALA A 140 7.76 -16.32 -24.34
C ALA A 140 8.70 -15.78 -23.25
N SER A 141 9.77 -16.52 -22.91
CA SER A 141 10.75 -16.08 -21.90
C SER A 141 11.56 -14.89 -22.41
N THR A 142 12.08 -14.96 -23.63
CA THR A 142 12.81 -13.86 -24.28
C THR A 142 11.93 -12.62 -24.39
N LYS A 143 10.68 -12.80 -24.84
CA LYS A 143 9.67 -11.73 -24.90
C LYS A 143 9.46 -11.04 -23.55
N ARG A 144 9.28 -11.83 -22.49
CA ARG A 144 9.03 -11.33 -21.14
C ARG A 144 10.23 -10.59 -20.56
N ILE A 145 11.46 -11.11 -20.75
CA ILE A 145 12.69 -10.45 -20.30
C ILE A 145 12.86 -9.11 -21.02
N ILE A 146 12.77 -9.09 -22.36
CA ILE A 146 12.96 -7.86 -23.13
C ILE A 146 11.91 -6.81 -22.74
N LYS A 147 10.64 -7.21 -22.59
CA LYS A 147 9.58 -6.31 -22.14
C LYS A 147 9.89 -5.70 -20.76
N LYS A 148 10.43 -6.48 -19.82
CA LYS A 148 10.85 -5.98 -18.50
C LYS A 148 12.02 -5.00 -18.62
N VAL A 149 13.03 -5.31 -19.43
CA VAL A 149 14.23 -4.47 -19.61
C VAL A 149 13.94 -3.19 -20.40
N GLN A 150 12.84 -3.13 -21.17
CA GLN A 150 12.37 -1.89 -21.79
C GLN A 150 11.93 -0.84 -20.76
N ASP A 151 11.59 -1.25 -19.54
CA ASP A 151 11.36 -0.34 -18.43
C ASP A 151 12.70 0.13 -17.84
N LEU A 152 12.94 1.43 -17.86
CA LEU A 152 14.16 2.04 -17.35
C LEU A 152 14.02 2.49 -15.90
N ASP A 153 12.83 2.38 -15.29
CA ASP A 153 12.51 2.94 -13.98
C ASP A 153 12.99 4.41 -13.89
N ARG A 154 13.60 4.79 -12.76
CA ARG A 154 14.24 6.10 -12.54
C ARG A 154 15.38 6.42 -13.50
N ALA A 155 16.01 5.44 -14.15
CA ALA A 155 17.11 5.69 -15.10
C ALA A 155 16.63 6.37 -16.39
N ALA A 156 15.32 6.46 -16.62
CA ALA A 156 14.74 7.30 -17.67
C ALA A 156 14.94 8.80 -17.41
N LEU A 157 15.14 9.22 -16.16
CA LEU A 157 15.30 10.64 -15.81
C LEU A 157 16.59 11.22 -16.40
N PRO A 158 16.59 12.51 -16.80
CA PRO A 158 17.81 13.24 -17.09
C PRO A 158 18.80 13.18 -15.91
N THR A 159 20.10 13.13 -16.18
CA THR A 159 21.16 12.89 -15.17
C THR A 159 21.03 13.77 -13.92
N LYS A 160 20.80 15.08 -14.07
CA LYS A 160 20.63 15.99 -12.93
C LYS A 160 19.42 15.66 -12.06
N GLU A 161 18.31 15.27 -12.69
CA GLU A 161 17.08 14.88 -11.99
C GLU A 161 17.21 13.51 -11.33
N LEU A 162 17.95 12.58 -11.95
CA LEU A 162 18.28 11.29 -11.37
C LEU A 162 19.17 11.44 -10.12
N GLU A 163 20.19 12.29 -10.17
CA GLU A 163 21.04 12.61 -9.02
C GLU A 163 20.22 13.21 -7.87
N GLU A 164 19.34 14.17 -8.20
CA GLU A 164 18.41 14.77 -7.24
C GLU A 164 17.46 13.72 -6.64
N TYR A 165 16.88 12.83 -7.46
CA TYR A 165 16.02 11.74 -7.02
C TYR A 165 16.74 10.81 -6.03
N ASN A 166 17.94 10.34 -6.41
CA ASN A 166 18.72 9.41 -5.60
C ASN A 166 19.13 10.04 -4.27
N LYS A 167 19.48 11.33 -4.28
CA LYS A 167 19.80 12.08 -3.06
C LYS A 167 18.57 12.23 -2.16
N ILE A 168 17.42 12.62 -2.71
CA ILE A 168 16.18 12.77 -1.93
C ILE A 168 15.79 11.45 -1.25
N LEU A 169 15.85 10.34 -1.99
CA LEU A 169 15.50 9.02 -1.44
C LEU A 169 16.43 8.63 -0.28
N LEU A 170 17.74 8.80 -0.47
CA LEU A 170 18.74 8.52 0.56
C LEU A 170 18.58 9.44 1.78
N ASP A 171 18.33 10.73 1.56
CA ASP A 171 18.10 11.69 2.65
C ASP A 171 16.86 11.31 3.47
N MET A 172 15.75 10.96 2.81
CA MET A 172 14.51 10.52 3.49
C MET A 172 14.72 9.23 4.31
N GLU A 173 15.41 8.24 3.75
CA GLU A 173 15.73 6.98 4.45
C GLU A 173 16.68 7.20 5.64
N THR A 174 17.67 8.08 5.48
CA THR A 174 18.59 8.48 6.56
C THR A 174 17.83 9.15 7.69
N ILE A 175 17.01 10.16 7.37
CA ILE A 175 16.19 10.89 8.35
C ILE A 175 15.36 9.92 9.18
N TYR A 176 14.73 8.93 8.55
CA TYR A 176 13.95 7.93 9.25
C TYR A 176 14.81 7.07 10.18
N SER A 177 15.95 6.59 9.69
CA SER A 177 16.76 5.56 10.37
C SER A 177 17.56 6.10 11.56
N VAL A 178 18.02 7.35 11.51
CA VAL A 178 18.87 7.94 12.56
C VAL A 178 18.09 8.85 13.53
N ALA A 179 16.79 9.04 13.31
CA ALA A 179 15.99 9.93 14.14
C ALA A 179 15.92 9.46 15.60
N THR A 180 16.10 10.41 16.50
CA THR A 180 15.89 10.26 17.94
C THR A 180 14.86 11.24 18.45
N VAL A 181 14.11 10.81 19.45
CA VAL A 181 13.12 11.60 20.17
C VAL A 181 13.59 11.79 21.60
N CYS A 182 13.65 13.03 22.08
CA CYS A 182 14.21 13.34 23.39
C CYS A 182 13.14 13.80 24.40
N HIS A 183 13.25 13.29 25.62
CA HIS A 183 12.56 13.84 26.79
C HIS A 183 13.15 15.21 27.16
N THR A 184 12.39 15.99 27.94
CA THR A 184 12.83 17.30 28.45
C THR A 184 14.05 17.22 29.39
N ASN A 185 14.29 16.04 29.98
CA ASN A 185 15.46 15.76 30.82
C ASN A 185 16.75 15.45 30.02
N GLY A 186 16.68 15.43 28.68
CA GLY A 186 17.82 15.17 27.80
C GLY A 186 18.01 13.71 27.36
N THR A 187 17.21 12.76 27.86
CA THR A 187 17.27 11.35 27.42
C THR A 187 16.66 11.22 26.03
N CYS A 188 17.38 10.64 25.06
CA CYS A 188 16.91 10.46 23.69
C CYS A 188 16.73 8.98 23.36
N LEU A 189 15.61 8.65 22.73
CA LEU A 189 15.20 7.30 22.35
C LEU A 189 15.21 7.17 20.82
N GLN A 190 15.74 6.05 20.30
CA GLN A 190 15.58 5.69 18.89
C GLN A 190 14.25 4.95 18.70
N LEU A 191 13.86 4.74 17.43
CA LEU A 191 12.67 3.93 17.14
C LEU A 191 12.85 2.50 17.65
N GLU A 192 13.97 1.87 17.25
CA GLU A 192 14.29 0.49 17.60
C GLU A 192 15.56 0.40 18.47
N PRO A 193 15.48 -0.20 19.68
CA PRO A 193 14.31 -0.86 20.27
C PRO A 193 13.41 0.05 21.14
N GLU A 194 13.84 1.27 21.50
CA GLU A 194 13.30 1.97 22.68
C GLU A 194 11.85 2.44 22.50
N LEU A 195 11.54 3.22 21.46
CA LEU A 195 10.16 3.69 21.25
C LEU A 195 9.21 2.54 20.91
N THR A 196 9.66 1.54 20.15
CA THR A 196 8.87 0.33 19.88
C THR A 196 8.53 -0.39 21.19
N ASN A 197 9.48 -0.53 22.12
CA ASN A 197 9.23 -1.12 23.44
C ASN A 197 8.22 -0.30 24.26
N VAL A 198 8.33 1.04 24.27
CA VAL A 198 7.34 1.91 24.94
C VAL A 198 5.94 1.68 24.37
N MET A 199 5.80 1.68 23.03
CA MET A 199 4.50 1.46 22.38
C MET A 199 3.92 0.07 22.64
N ALA A 200 4.77 -0.96 22.77
CA ALA A 200 4.35 -2.34 22.99
C ALA A 200 3.94 -2.61 24.45
N THR A 201 4.70 -2.09 25.40
CA THR A 201 4.60 -2.48 26.82
C THR A 201 3.88 -1.47 27.70
N SER A 202 3.97 -0.17 27.40
CA SER A 202 3.31 0.84 28.22
C SER A 202 1.79 0.68 28.17
N ARG A 203 1.16 1.00 29.30
CA ARG A 203 -0.29 1.04 29.49
C ARG A 203 -0.76 2.39 30.01
N ASN A 204 0.13 3.39 29.94
CA ASN A 204 -0.13 4.77 30.30
C ASN A 204 -0.49 5.59 29.05
N TYR A 205 -1.68 6.19 29.04
CA TYR A 205 -2.18 6.96 27.91
C TYR A 205 -1.24 8.10 27.48
N GLU A 206 -0.75 8.89 28.44
CA GLU A 206 0.06 10.09 28.16
C GLU A 206 1.50 9.74 27.71
N GLU A 207 2.06 8.65 28.22
CA GLU A 207 3.37 8.15 27.77
C GLU A 207 3.31 7.64 26.32
N LEU A 208 2.29 6.83 26.00
CA LEU A 208 2.03 6.37 24.64
C LEU A 208 1.77 7.56 23.71
N LEU A 209 1.03 8.57 24.17
CA LEU A 209 0.76 9.78 23.40
C LEU A 209 2.06 10.55 23.11
N TRP A 210 2.91 10.71 24.13
CA TRP A 210 4.22 11.36 23.97
C TRP A 210 5.07 10.65 22.92
N ALA A 211 5.23 9.33 23.02
CA ALA A 211 6.04 8.56 22.07
C ALA A 211 5.48 8.66 20.64
N TRP A 212 4.17 8.44 20.50
CA TRP A 212 3.46 8.47 19.22
C TRP A 212 3.55 9.83 18.52
N LYS A 213 3.31 10.92 19.27
CA LYS A 213 3.30 12.29 18.75
C LYS A 213 4.71 12.74 18.44
N SER A 214 5.66 12.50 19.35
CA SER A 214 7.02 12.99 19.20
C SER A 214 7.76 12.32 18.05
N TRP A 215 7.50 11.04 17.77
CA TRP A 215 8.00 10.38 16.57
C TRP A 215 7.52 11.04 15.28
N ARG A 216 6.21 11.33 15.19
CA ARG A 216 5.62 12.03 14.02
C ARG A 216 6.13 13.46 13.86
N ASP A 217 6.26 14.16 14.97
CA ASP A 217 6.78 15.53 14.99
C ASP A 217 8.25 15.57 14.53
N LYS A 218 9.06 14.58 14.92
CA LYS A 218 10.48 14.51 14.58
C LYS A 218 10.74 14.01 13.16
N VAL A 219 10.04 12.97 12.71
CA VAL A 219 10.33 12.30 11.44
C VAL A 219 9.41 12.77 10.33
N GLY A 220 8.09 12.72 10.57
CA GLY A 220 7.09 13.12 9.59
C GLY A 220 7.32 14.55 9.08
N ARG A 221 7.45 15.51 10.01
CA ARG A 221 7.68 16.92 9.65
C ARG A 221 9.00 17.16 8.90
N THR A 222 10.05 16.40 9.21
CA THR A 222 11.35 16.55 8.54
C THR A 222 11.35 15.96 7.13
N ILE A 223 10.53 14.94 6.86
CA ILE A 223 10.38 14.36 5.51
C ILE A 223 9.51 15.24 4.60
N LEU A 224 8.52 15.96 5.16
CA LEU A 224 7.54 16.73 4.38
C LEU A 224 8.14 17.66 3.30
N PRO A 225 9.22 18.43 3.53
CA PRO A 225 9.81 19.28 2.49
C PRO A 225 10.38 18.51 1.29
N LEU A 226 10.80 17.26 1.46
CA LEU A 226 11.42 16.42 0.43
C LEU A 226 10.37 15.69 -0.42
N PHE A 227 9.26 15.30 0.21
CA PHE A 227 8.27 14.39 -0.37
C PHE A 227 7.61 14.89 -1.68
N PRO A 228 7.19 16.17 -1.81
CA PRO A 228 6.59 16.67 -3.06
C PRO A 228 7.54 16.56 -4.26
N LYS A 229 8.84 16.80 -4.05
CA LYS A 229 9.84 16.70 -5.11
C LYS A 229 10.11 15.24 -5.49
N TYR A 230 10.12 14.35 -4.50
CA TYR A 230 10.12 12.89 -4.72
C TYR A 230 8.93 12.46 -5.59
N VAL A 231 7.70 12.87 -5.25
CA VAL A 231 6.49 12.51 -6.02
C VAL A 231 6.61 13.01 -7.46
N GLN A 232 7.04 14.25 -7.66
CA GLN A 232 7.24 14.83 -8.99
C GLN A 232 8.22 14.00 -9.84
N LEU A 233 9.39 13.68 -9.30
CA LEU A 233 10.44 12.94 -10.02
C LEU A 233 10.03 11.49 -10.28
N THR A 234 9.36 10.84 -9.32
CA THR A 234 8.87 9.46 -9.46
C THR A 234 7.82 9.38 -10.56
N ASN A 235 6.84 10.30 -10.58
CA ASN A 235 5.83 10.34 -11.64
C ASN A 235 6.45 10.65 -13.00
N LYS A 236 7.42 11.56 -13.08
CA LYS A 236 8.13 11.85 -14.33
C LYS A 236 8.86 10.61 -14.86
N ALA A 237 9.52 9.85 -13.99
CA ALA A 237 10.17 8.59 -14.37
C ALA A 237 9.15 7.57 -14.91
N ALA A 238 8.01 7.41 -14.25
CA ALA A 238 6.95 6.52 -14.69
C ALA A 238 6.40 6.91 -16.08
N GLN A 239 6.15 8.21 -16.30
CA GLN A 239 5.67 8.73 -17.58
C GLN A 239 6.67 8.53 -18.73
N LEU A 240 7.97 8.68 -18.47
CA LEU A 240 9.01 8.41 -19.46
C LEU A 240 9.12 6.92 -19.84
N ASN A 241 8.56 6.02 -19.01
CA ASN A 241 8.45 4.60 -19.29
C ASN A 241 7.06 4.17 -19.81
N GLY A 242 6.14 5.12 -20.01
CA GLY A 242 4.84 4.86 -20.64
C GLY A 242 3.69 4.54 -19.68
N TYR A 243 3.88 4.73 -18.37
CA TYR A 243 2.81 4.67 -17.37
C TYR A 243 2.16 6.04 -17.17
N LEU A 244 0.98 6.08 -16.56
CA LEU A 244 0.30 7.34 -16.23
C LEU A 244 0.97 8.08 -15.07
N ASP A 245 1.35 7.32 -14.04
CA ASP A 245 1.97 7.78 -12.80
C ASP A 245 2.75 6.63 -12.12
N ALA A 246 3.41 6.93 -11.00
CA ALA A 246 4.18 5.93 -10.27
C ALA A 246 3.32 4.81 -9.67
N GLY A 247 2.06 5.08 -9.31
CA GLY A 247 1.13 4.07 -8.81
C GLY A 247 0.75 3.05 -9.89
N ASP A 248 0.52 3.51 -11.11
CA ASP A 248 0.28 2.67 -12.28
C ASP A 248 1.48 1.74 -12.57
N SER A 249 2.70 2.30 -12.57
CA SER A 249 3.95 1.53 -12.68
C SER A 249 4.05 0.45 -11.61
N TRP A 250 3.78 0.77 -10.33
CA TRP A 250 3.83 -0.22 -9.24
C TRP A 250 2.78 -1.32 -9.37
N ARG A 251 1.55 -0.98 -9.75
CA ARG A 251 0.48 -1.97 -9.94
C ARG A 251 0.76 -2.91 -11.11
N SER A 252 1.52 -2.47 -12.12
CA SER A 252 1.88 -3.28 -13.29
C SER A 252 2.65 -4.56 -12.94
N MET A 253 3.37 -4.58 -11.82
CA MET A 253 4.12 -5.75 -11.31
C MET A 253 3.24 -6.97 -11.02
N TYR A 254 1.93 -6.77 -10.85
CA TYR A 254 0.97 -7.86 -10.66
C TYR A 254 0.41 -8.40 -11.97
N GLU A 255 0.66 -7.73 -13.10
CA GLU A 255 0.14 -8.12 -14.42
C GLU A 255 -1.37 -8.43 -14.42
N THR A 256 -2.13 -7.72 -13.58
CA THR A 256 -3.54 -7.99 -13.30
C THR A 256 -4.35 -6.71 -13.53
N PRO A 257 -5.03 -6.57 -14.69
CA PRO A 257 -5.84 -5.38 -14.97
C PRO A 257 -6.95 -5.12 -13.95
N SER A 258 -7.46 -6.18 -13.30
CA SER A 258 -8.51 -6.10 -12.28
C SER A 258 -8.01 -5.87 -10.86
N LEU A 259 -6.71 -5.57 -10.67
CA LEU A 259 -6.06 -5.58 -9.35
C LEU A 259 -6.82 -4.73 -8.31
N GLU A 260 -7.18 -3.49 -8.63
CA GLU A 260 -7.89 -2.63 -7.68
C GLU A 260 -9.26 -3.19 -7.27
N GLN A 261 -10.01 -3.76 -8.22
CA GLN A 261 -11.32 -4.36 -7.92
C GLN A 261 -11.17 -5.64 -7.09
N ASP A 262 -10.16 -6.46 -7.39
CA ASP A 262 -9.86 -7.67 -6.64
C ASP A 262 -9.45 -7.36 -5.19
N LEU A 263 -8.61 -6.34 -4.98
CA LEU A 263 -8.19 -5.91 -3.65
C LEU A 263 -9.35 -5.35 -2.83
N GLU A 264 -10.20 -4.50 -3.44
CA GLU A 264 -11.41 -3.99 -2.76
C GLU A 264 -12.35 -5.13 -2.39
N ARG A 265 -12.59 -6.09 -3.30
CA ARG A 265 -13.42 -7.27 -3.02
C ARG A 265 -12.87 -8.07 -1.84
N LEU A 266 -11.57 -8.38 -1.82
CA LEU A 266 -10.92 -9.10 -0.72
C LEU A 266 -11.02 -8.34 0.60
N TYR A 267 -10.86 -7.01 0.57
CA TYR A 267 -11.04 -6.16 1.75
C TYR A 267 -12.48 -6.25 2.29
N GLN A 268 -13.48 -6.20 1.41
CA GLN A 268 -14.90 -6.31 1.79
C GLN A 268 -15.26 -7.69 2.35
N GLU A 269 -14.71 -8.77 1.77
CA GLU A 269 -14.89 -10.14 2.28
C GLU A 269 -14.40 -10.29 3.74
N LEU A 270 -13.36 -9.54 4.13
CA LEU A 270 -12.76 -9.58 5.47
C LEU A 270 -13.36 -8.56 6.46
N GLN A 271 -14.15 -7.59 6.00
CA GLN A 271 -14.74 -6.59 6.86
C GLN A 271 -15.53 -7.17 8.06
N PRO A 272 -16.38 -8.20 7.91
CA PRO A 272 -17.14 -8.74 9.04
C PRO A 272 -16.24 -9.18 10.21
N LEU A 273 -15.11 -9.82 9.90
CA LEU A 273 -14.15 -10.27 10.90
C LEU A 273 -13.42 -9.08 11.55
N TYR A 274 -12.97 -8.11 10.74
CA TYR A 274 -12.29 -6.92 11.24
C TYR A 274 -13.20 -6.06 12.14
N LEU A 275 -14.45 -5.82 11.75
CA LEU A 275 -15.38 -4.99 12.53
C LEU A 275 -15.73 -5.62 13.88
N ASN A 276 -15.83 -6.95 13.93
CA ASN A 276 -16.06 -7.67 15.19
C ASN A 276 -14.82 -7.62 16.10
N LEU A 277 -13.62 -7.80 15.54
CA LEU A 277 -12.36 -7.65 16.27
C LEU A 277 -12.21 -6.21 16.82
N HIS A 278 -12.45 -5.20 15.97
CA HIS A 278 -12.37 -3.79 16.33
C HIS A 278 -13.32 -3.43 17.48
N ALA A 279 -14.59 -3.83 17.40
CA ALA A 279 -15.57 -3.56 18.45
C ALA A 279 -15.17 -4.21 19.80
N TYR A 280 -14.72 -5.47 19.76
CA TYR A 280 -14.26 -6.19 20.95
C TYR A 280 -13.03 -5.51 21.59
N VAL A 281 -12.03 -5.17 20.78
CA VAL A 281 -10.83 -4.46 21.24
C VAL A 281 -11.18 -3.08 21.80
N ARG A 282 -12.08 -2.34 21.15
CA ARG A 282 -12.55 -1.02 21.62
C ARG A 282 -13.18 -1.10 23.00
N ARG A 283 -14.00 -2.14 23.28
CA ARG A 283 -14.58 -2.37 24.61
C ARG A 283 -13.51 -2.63 25.67
N ALA A 284 -12.52 -3.44 25.35
CA ALA A 284 -11.42 -3.74 26.27
C ALA A 284 -10.56 -2.50 26.56
N LEU A 285 -10.27 -1.69 25.54
CA LEU A 285 -9.59 -0.41 25.71
C LEU A 285 -10.41 0.56 26.56
N HIS A 286 -11.73 0.61 26.38
CA HIS A 286 -12.62 1.40 27.24
C HIS A 286 -12.55 0.94 28.70
N ARG A 287 -12.48 -0.36 28.97
CA ARG A 287 -12.34 -0.90 30.33
C ARG A 287 -11.03 -0.47 30.99
N HIS A 288 -9.93 -0.39 30.23
CA HIS A 288 -8.61 -0.04 30.76
C HIS A 288 -8.36 1.48 30.84
N TYR A 289 -8.60 2.20 29.74
CA TYR A 289 -8.31 3.63 29.62
C TYR A 289 -9.48 4.54 30.04
N GLY A 290 -10.68 3.99 30.21
CA GLY A 290 -11.86 4.74 30.67
C GLY A 290 -12.67 5.42 29.58
N ALA A 291 -13.89 5.83 29.94
CA ALA A 291 -14.89 6.40 29.03
C ALA A 291 -14.49 7.79 28.49
N GLU A 292 -13.64 8.53 29.20
CA GLU A 292 -13.15 9.85 28.74
C GLU A 292 -12.22 9.72 27.52
N HIS A 293 -11.57 8.57 27.37
CA HIS A 293 -10.56 8.32 26.36
C HIS A 293 -11.04 7.44 25.21
N ILE A 294 -12.16 6.72 25.37
CA ILE A 294 -12.68 5.78 24.38
C ILE A 294 -14.20 5.94 24.25
N ASN A 295 -14.67 6.22 23.04
CA ASN A 295 -16.08 6.14 22.70
C ASN A 295 -16.42 4.76 22.13
N LEU A 296 -17.38 4.06 22.73
CA LEU A 296 -17.81 2.71 22.34
C LEU A 296 -18.49 2.64 20.96
N GLU A 297 -18.86 3.78 20.38
CA GLU A 297 -19.44 3.90 19.03
C GLU A 297 -18.54 4.71 18.08
N GLY A 298 -17.35 5.10 18.54
CA GLY A 298 -16.39 5.93 17.81
C GLY A 298 -15.14 5.18 17.34
N PRO A 299 -14.25 5.86 16.62
CA PRO A 299 -12.95 5.31 16.24
C PRO A 299 -12.01 5.15 17.45
N ILE A 300 -11.06 4.21 17.38
CA ILE A 300 -10.06 3.98 18.44
C ILE A 300 -8.89 4.98 18.29
N PRO A 301 -8.39 5.60 19.38
CA PRO A 301 -7.19 6.43 19.33
C PRO A 301 -5.95 5.65 18.87
N ALA A 302 -5.29 6.12 17.81
CA ALA A 302 -4.27 5.39 17.07
C ALA A 302 -2.94 5.06 17.82
N HIS A 303 -2.81 5.45 19.09
CA HIS A 303 -1.61 5.25 19.91
C HIS A 303 -1.78 4.15 20.97
N LEU A 304 -2.96 3.53 21.07
CA LEU A 304 -3.30 2.58 22.14
C LEU A 304 -3.25 1.11 21.71
N LEU A 305 -2.67 0.82 20.55
CA LEU A 305 -2.78 -0.47 19.89
C LEU A 305 -1.44 -1.23 19.85
N GLY A 306 -0.55 -0.98 20.82
CA GLY A 306 0.66 -1.80 21.01
C GLY A 306 1.75 -1.61 19.95
N ASN A 307 1.57 -0.69 19.01
CA ASN A 307 2.45 -0.46 17.87
C ASN A 307 2.42 1.02 17.44
N MET A 308 3.57 1.56 17.03
CA MET A 308 3.74 2.96 16.61
C MET A 308 2.72 3.44 15.54
N TRP A 309 2.27 2.53 14.68
CA TRP A 309 1.34 2.81 13.58
C TRP A 309 -0.03 2.15 13.75
N ALA A 310 -0.24 1.38 14.83
CA ALA A 310 -1.42 0.54 15.00
C ALA A 310 -1.67 -0.38 13.79
N GLN A 311 -0.60 -0.88 13.17
CA GLN A 311 -0.68 -1.81 12.04
C GLN A 311 -0.98 -3.24 12.50
N THR A 312 -0.47 -3.61 13.66
CA THR A 312 -0.60 -4.90 14.34
C THR A 312 -0.86 -4.61 15.82
N TRP A 313 -1.73 -5.39 16.45
CA TRP A 313 -2.31 -5.09 17.77
C TRP A 313 -1.96 -6.15 18.82
N SER A 314 -1.13 -7.14 18.49
CA SER A 314 -0.95 -8.29 19.38
C SER A 314 -0.15 -7.97 20.65
N ASN A 315 0.52 -6.81 20.72
CA ASN A 315 1.20 -6.31 21.91
C ASN A 315 0.24 -5.80 23.00
N ILE A 316 -1.04 -5.60 22.70
CA ILE A 316 -2.08 -5.33 23.70
C ILE A 316 -2.85 -6.58 24.11
N TYR A 317 -2.39 -7.79 23.74
CA TYR A 317 -3.06 -9.05 24.02
C TYR A 317 -3.49 -9.19 25.49
N GLU A 318 -2.65 -8.77 26.43
CA GLU A 318 -2.97 -8.81 27.87
C GLU A 318 -4.25 -8.02 28.25
N LEU A 319 -4.60 -6.97 27.51
CA LEU A 319 -5.81 -6.19 27.75
C LEU A 319 -7.07 -6.85 27.18
N VAL A 320 -6.90 -7.69 26.16
CA VAL A 320 -7.96 -8.22 25.29
C VAL A 320 -8.03 -9.75 25.33
N ALA A 321 -7.34 -10.41 26.27
CA ALA A 321 -7.34 -11.86 26.38
C ALA A 321 -8.79 -12.38 26.60
N PRO A 322 -9.32 -13.20 25.68
CA PRO A 322 -10.67 -13.77 25.79
C PRO A 322 -10.89 -14.53 27.11
N PHE A 323 -9.91 -15.35 27.49
CA PHE A 323 -9.90 -16.15 28.71
C PHE A 323 -8.62 -15.85 29.51
N PRO A 324 -8.62 -14.87 30.42
CA PRO A 324 -7.44 -14.48 31.19
C PRO A 324 -6.93 -15.53 32.17
N SER A 325 -7.76 -16.53 32.52
CA SER A 325 -7.41 -17.65 33.39
C SER A 325 -6.59 -18.73 32.68
N ALA A 326 -6.60 -18.75 31.34
CA ALA A 326 -5.83 -19.71 30.56
C ALA A 326 -4.32 -19.34 30.55
N PRO A 327 -3.41 -20.33 30.45
CA PRO A 327 -1.97 -20.07 30.40
C PRO A 327 -1.58 -19.11 29.26
N LYS A 328 -0.58 -18.24 29.52
CA LYS A 328 -0.04 -17.35 28.48
C LYS A 328 0.68 -18.16 27.41
N MET A 329 0.50 -17.78 26.15
CA MET A 329 1.11 -18.43 24.99
C MET A 329 2.43 -17.75 24.53
N ASP A 330 2.84 -16.66 25.18
CA ASP A 330 4.06 -15.95 24.83
C ASP A 330 5.30 -16.75 25.26
N ALA A 331 6.10 -17.16 24.28
CA ALA A 331 7.32 -17.93 24.48
C ALA A 331 8.52 -17.09 24.98
N THR A 332 8.39 -15.76 25.06
CA THR A 332 9.51 -14.84 25.33
C THR A 332 10.24 -15.15 26.64
N GLU A 333 9.51 -15.38 27.75
CA GLU A 333 10.12 -15.73 29.04
C GLU A 333 10.91 -17.05 28.93
N ALA A 334 10.30 -18.07 28.32
CA ALA A 334 10.96 -19.37 28.10
C ALA A 334 12.20 -19.26 27.21
N MET A 335 12.17 -18.41 26.17
CA MET A 335 13.33 -18.14 25.31
C MET A 335 14.48 -17.53 26.11
N ILE A 336 14.20 -16.54 26.95
CA ILE A 336 15.22 -15.88 27.79
C ILE A 336 15.79 -16.85 28.82
N GLU A 337 14.93 -17.58 29.55
CA GLU A 337 15.34 -18.55 30.58
C GLU A 337 16.20 -19.69 30.01
N GLN A 338 15.91 -20.11 28.77
CA GLN A 338 16.67 -21.16 28.07
C GLN A 338 17.91 -20.62 27.33
N GLY A 339 18.25 -19.33 27.49
CA GLY A 339 19.44 -18.73 26.88
C GLY A 339 19.38 -18.67 25.36
N TRP A 340 18.22 -18.39 24.77
CA TRP A 340 18.10 -18.17 23.33
C TRP A 340 18.88 -16.93 22.89
N THR A 341 19.36 -16.97 21.65
CA THR A 341 20.10 -15.87 21.02
C THR A 341 19.53 -15.60 19.64
N PRO A 342 19.77 -14.42 19.03
CA PRO A 342 19.37 -14.16 17.65
C PRO A 342 19.83 -15.24 16.68
N ARG A 343 21.10 -15.66 16.78
CA ARG A 343 21.63 -16.76 15.96
C ARG A 343 20.88 -18.08 16.16
N ARG A 344 20.44 -18.41 17.38
CA ARG A 344 19.60 -19.60 17.62
C ARG A 344 18.25 -19.47 16.92
N MET A 345 17.59 -18.32 17.01
CA MET A 345 16.30 -18.08 16.34
C MET A 345 16.38 -18.34 14.83
N PHE A 346 17.43 -17.82 14.16
CA PHE A 346 17.66 -18.10 12.74
C PHE A 346 18.02 -19.56 12.46
N LYS A 347 18.68 -20.26 13.39
CA LYS A 347 19.00 -21.68 13.26
C LYS A 347 17.76 -22.57 13.36
N GLU A 348 16.83 -22.24 14.24
CA GLU A 348 15.52 -22.93 14.31
C GLU A 348 14.71 -22.69 13.03
N ALA A 349 14.77 -21.47 12.46
CA ALA A 349 14.16 -21.21 11.15
C ALA A 349 14.80 -22.04 10.04
N ASP A 350 16.13 -22.09 9.94
CA ASP A 350 16.88 -22.94 8.99
C ASP A 350 16.53 -24.44 9.16
N ASP A 351 16.38 -24.92 10.40
CA ASP A 351 15.89 -26.28 10.69
C ASP A 351 14.46 -26.48 10.16
N PHE A 352 13.55 -25.53 10.40
CA PHE A 352 12.19 -25.63 9.86
C PHE A 352 12.20 -25.79 8.35
N PHE A 353 12.90 -24.93 7.61
CA PHE A 353 12.99 -25.00 6.14
C PHE A 353 13.57 -26.35 5.68
N THR A 354 14.70 -26.78 6.26
CA THR A 354 15.33 -28.05 5.90
C THR A 354 14.50 -29.27 6.30
N SER A 355 13.69 -29.18 7.37
CA SER A 355 12.70 -30.20 7.76
C SER A 355 11.67 -30.45 6.66
N LEU A 356 11.32 -29.43 5.86
CA LEU A 356 10.44 -29.57 4.69
C LEU A 356 11.17 -30.13 3.46
N GLY A 357 12.49 -30.31 3.52
CA GLY A 357 13.31 -30.70 2.37
C GLY A 357 13.66 -29.52 1.46
N LEU A 358 13.54 -28.29 1.98
CA LEU A 358 14.04 -27.09 1.33
C LEU A 358 15.55 -26.93 1.56
N LEU A 359 16.13 -25.86 1.01
CA LEU A 359 17.57 -25.67 0.98
C LEU A 359 18.06 -25.09 2.32
N PRO A 360 19.16 -25.59 2.91
CA PRO A 360 19.81 -24.90 4.02
C PRO A 360 20.44 -23.60 3.52
N VAL A 361 20.49 -22.57 4.37
CA VAL A 361 21.23 -21.35 4.03
C VAL A 361 22.74 -21.62 3.96
N PRO A 362 23.50 -20.99 3.04
CA PRO A 362 24.91 -21.30 2.84
C PRO A 362 25.78 -20.85 4.04
N PRO A 363 26.99 -21.39 4.22
CA PRO A 363 27.92 -20.92 5.26
C PRO A 363 28.21 -19.40 5.20
N GLU A 364 28.22 -18.83 3.99
CA GLU A 364 28.44 -17.40 3.77
C GLU A 364 27.37 -16.51 4.41
N PHE A 365 26.11 -16.98 4.44
CA PHE A 365 24.99 -16.30 5.12
C PHE A 365 25.31 -16.06 6.60
N TRP A 366 25.81 -17.09 7.30
CA TRP A 366 26.13 -17.03 8.72
C TRP A 366 27.33 -16.13 9.03
N ASN A 367 28.23 -15.97 8.07
CA ASN A 367 29.45 -15.18 8.23
C ASN A 367 29.21 -13.69 7.94
N LYS A 368 28.28 -13.37 7.04
CA LYS A 368 28.10 -12.01 6.52
C LYS A 368 26.82 -11.30 6.97
N SER A 369 25.82 -12.02 7.48
CA SER A 369 24.56 -11.40 7.94
C SER A 369 24.74 -10.59 9.22
N MET A 370 23.93 -9.53 9.36
CA MET A 370 23.81 -8.73 10.58
C MET A 370 22.53 -9.16 11.31
N LEU A 371 22.65 -10.16 12.18
CA LEU A 371 21.51 -10.79 12.87
C LEU A 371 21.20 -10.15 14.23
N GLU A 372 21.93 -9.12 14.63
CA GLU A 372 21.71 -8.36 15.86
C GLU A 372 22.28 -6.94 15.69
N LYS A 373 21.83 -5.99 16.52
CA LYS A 373 22.32 -4.61 16.47
C LYS A 373 23.78 -4.56 16.93
N PRO A 374 24.72 -4.02 16.12
CA PRO A 374 26.12 -3.91 16.53
C PRO A 374 26.29 -3.02 17.77
N ALA A 375 27.13 -3.45 18.71
CA ALA A 375 27.43 -2.72 19.94
C ALA A 375 28.67 -1.79 19.82
N ASP A 376 29.26 -1.69 18.62
CA ASP A 376 30.49 -0.92 18.36
C ASP A 376 30.24 0.56 18.04
N GLY A 377 29.01 1.05 18.25
CA GLY A 377 28.64 2.45 18.11
C GLY A 377 28.28 2.89 16.69
N ARG A 378 28.27 1.98 15.71
CA ARG A 378 27.83 2.32 14.35
C ARG A 378 26.32 2.54 14.26
N GLU A 379 25.92 3.42 13.36
CA GLU A 379 24.52 3.60 12.99
C GLU A 379 24.13 2.63 11.88
N VAL A 380 22.95 2.02 11.98
CA VAL A 380 22.46 1.02 11.02
C VAL A 380 20.97 1.26 10.74
N VAL A 381 20.51 0.79 9.59
CA VAL A 381 19.08 0.68 9.31
C VAL A 381 18.58 -0.59 10.01
N CYS A 382 17.87 -0.47 11.13
CA CYS A 382 17.48 -1.64 11.92
C CYS A 382 16.32 -2.46 11.33
N HIS A 383 15.43 -1.83 10.55
CA HIS A 383 14.28 -2.49 9.95
C HIS A 383 14.69 -3.78 9.21
N ALA A 384 14.06 -4.91 9.56
CA ALA A 384 14.39 -6.22 9.02
C ALA A 384 14.35 -6.23 7.48
N SER A 385 15.34 -6.87 6.87
CA SER A 385 15.36 -7.13 5.43
C SER A 385 16.30 -8.26 5.02
N ALA A 386 15.92 -8.97 3.97
CA ALA A 386 16.70 -10.00 3.30
C ALA A 386 17.29 -9.49 1.97
N TRP A 387 18.50 -9.94 1.66
CA TRP A 387 19.32 -9.41 0.56
C TRP A 387 19.85 -10.54 -0.34
N ASP A 388 19.57 -10.44 -1.65
CA ASP A 388 20.21 -11.21 -2.72
C ASP A 388 21.33 -10.37 -3.34
N PHE A 389 22.55 -10.90 -3.38
CA PHE A 389 23.70 -10.24 -3.98
C PHE A 389 23.90 -10.62 -5.46
N TYR A 390 22.90 -11.27 -6.07
CA TYR A 390 22.75 -11.56 -7.50
C TYR A 390 23.81 -12.49 -8.11
N ASN A 391 24.69 -13.08 -7.29
CA ASN A 391 25.72 -14.02 -7.71
C ASN A 391 25.36 -15.50 -7.47
N GLY A 392 24.18 -15.77 -6.91
CA GLY A 392 23.66 -17.10 -6.62
C GLY A 392 24.36 -17.83 -5.45
N LYS A 393 25.12 -17.11 -4.62
CA LYS A 393 25.89 -17.66 -3.49
C LYS A 393 25.75 -16.85 -2.21
N ASP A 394 25.80 -15.53 -2.34
CA ASP A 394 25.80 -14.59 -1.21
C ASP A 394 24.38 -14.07 -0.98
N PHE A 395 23.82 -14.48 0.16
CA PHE A 395 22.50 -14.08 0.64
C PHE A 395 22.65 -13.68 2.10
N ARG A 396 22.02 -12.58 2.52
CA ARG A 396 22.20 -12.03 3.87
C ARG A 396 20.88 -11.53 4.46
N ILE A 397 20.78 -11.54 5.78
CA ILE A 397 19.72 -10.86 6.53
C ILE A 397 20.32 -9.72 7.36
N LYS A 398 19.63 -8.58 7.40
CA LYS A 398 19.93 -7.44 8.26
C LYS A 398 18.74 -7.16 9.17
N GLN A 399 18.83 -7.56 10.43
CA GLN A 399 17.79 -7.37 11.44
C GLN A 399 18.41 -7.04 12.80
N CYS A 400 17.88 -6.03 13.49
CA CYS A 400 18.23 -5.74 14.89
C CYS A 400 17.45 -6.64 15.84
N THR A 401 17.67 -7.96 15.74
CA THR A 401 16.87 -8.98 16.42
C THR A 401 16.95 -8.89 17.94
N THR A 402 15.78 -8.92 18.59
CA THR A 402 15.60 -9.05 20.04
C THR A 402 15.09 -10.46 20.37
N VAL A 403 15.49 -11.02 21.51
CA VAL A 403 15.06 -12.37 21.92
C VAL A 403 13.64 -12.32 22.47
N ASN A 404 12.65 -12.49 21.59
CA ASN A 404 11.23 -12.60 21.92
C ASN A 404 10.47 -13.36 20.83
N MET A 405 9.19 -13.67 21.08
CA MET A 405 8.35 -14.42 20.14
C MET A 405 8.04 -13.64 18.85
N GLU A 406 7.88 -12.31 18.91
CA GLU A 406 7.61 -11.47 17.73
C GLU A 406 8.78 -11.57 16.72
N ASP A 407 10.00 -11.39 17.19
CA ASP A 407 11.20 -11.45 16.36
C ASP A 407 11.55 -12.87 15.91
N LEU A 408 11.07 -13.91 16.61
CA LEU A 408 11.14 -15.29 16.11
C LEU A 408 10.27 -15.48 14.87
N VAL A 409 9.07 -14.90 14.85
CA VAL A 409 8.19 -14.87 13.68
C VAL A 409 8.85 -14.07 12.54
N VAL A 410 9.43 -12.90 12.84
CA VAL A 410 10.17 -12.08 11.85
C VAL A 410 11.38 -12.84 11.29
N ALA A 411 12.13 -13.57 12.12
CA ALA A 411 13.26 -14.38 11.63
C ALA A 411 12.80 -15.44 10.60
N HIS A 412 11.64 -16.07 10.80
CA HIS A 412 11.06 -16.99 9.81
C HIS A 412 10.58 -16.27 8.55
N HIS A 413 10.00 -15.06 8.69
CA HIS A 413 9.62 -14.21 7.57
C HIS A 413 10.83 -13.93 6.65
N GLU A 414 11.90 -13.39 7.22
CA GLU A 414 13.11 -13.03 6.47
C GLU A 414 13.84 -14.25 5.88
N MET A 415 13.87 -15.38 6.60
CA MET A 415 14.41 -16.63 6.08
C MET A 415 13.59 -17.17 4.90
N GLY A 416 12.28 -16.87 4.84
CA GLY A 416 11.45 -17.17 3.67
C GLY A 416 11.90 -16.44 2.40
N HIS A 417 12.34 -15.19 2.53
CA HIS A 417 12.94 -14.46 1.41
C HIS A 417 14.25 -15.11 0.94
N ILE A 418 15.15 -15.46 1.87
CA ILE A 418 16.40 -16.16 1.54
C ILE A 418 16.11 -17.50 0.85
N GLN A 419 15.10 -18.22 1.31
CA GLN A 419 14.67 -19.46 0.69
C GLN A 419 14.19 -19.26 -0.76
N TYR A 420 13.43 -18.19 -1.03
CA TYR A 420 13.03 -17.83 -2.39
C TYR A 420 14.25 -17.50 -3.26
N PHE A 421 15.20 -16.71 -2.72
CA PHE A 421 16.44 -16.36 -3.39
C PHE A 421 17.23 -17.58 -3.87
N MET A 422 17.40 -18.55 -2.98
CA MET A 422 18.11 -19.78 -3.28
C MET A 422 17.39 -20.68 -4.30
N GLN A 423 16.06 -20.64 -4.36
CA GLN A 423 15.27 -21.50 -5.26
C GLN A 423 15.31 -21.02 -6.71
N TYR A 424 15.29 -19.70 -6.94
CA TYR A 424 15.30 -19.14 -8.29
C TYR A 424 16.68 -18.69 -8.78
N LYS A 425 17.75 -18.93 -8.00
CA LYS A 425 19.10 -18.39 -8.26
C LYS A 425 19.67 -18.77 -9.63
N ASP A 426 19.17 -19.84 -10.25
CA ASP A 426 19.63 -20.34 -11.55
C ASP A 426 18.81 -19.76 -12.72
N LEU A 427 17.78 -18.94 -12.45
CA LEU A 427 17.06 -18.18 -13.47
C LEU A 427 17.89 -16.97 -13.93
N PRO A 428 17.62 -16.45 -15.15
CA PRO A 428 18.10 -15.12 -15.55
C PRO A 428 17.72 -14.07 -14.50
N LEU A 429 18.59 -13.09 -14.27
CA LEU A 429 18.43 -12.05 -13.24
C LEU A 429 17.07 -11.34 -13.35
N ALA A 430 16.59 -11.09 -14.57
CA ALA A 430 15.28 -10.48 -14.82
C ALA A 430 14.07 -11.28 -14.27
N PHE A 431 14.25 -12.56 -13.96
CA PHE A 431 13.24 -13.43 -13.37
C PHE A 431 13.48 -13.79 -11.91
N ARG A 432 14.55 -13.29 -11.28
CA ARG A 432 14.87 -13.52 -9.85
C ARG A 432 14.06 -12.59 -8.96
N GLU A 433 12.75 -12.74 -9.04
CA GLU A 433 11.74 -12.07 -8.23
C GLU A 433 10.65 -13.10 -7.89
N GLY A 434 9.78 -12.79 -6.93
CA GLY A 434 8.61 -13.63 -6.66
C GLY A 434 7.63 -13.57 -7.85
N ALA A 435 6.76 -14.59 -7.99
CA ALA A 435 5.77 -14.63 -9.07
C ALA A 435 4.93 -13.33 -9.19
N ASN A 436 4.65 -12.70 -8.04
CA ASN A 436 4.41 -11.27 -7.91
C ASN A 436 4.99 -10.82 -6.54
N PRO A 437 5.03 -9.50 -6.22
CA PRO A 437 5.62 -9.04 -4.96
C PRO A 437 4.99 -9.64 -3.70
N GLY A 438 3.68 -9.94 -3.71
CA GLY A 438 3.00 -10.54 -2.57
C GLY A 438 3.40 -11.99 -2.29
N PHE A 439 3.81 -12.76 -3.31
CA PHE A 439 4.34 -14.11 -3.11
C PHE A 439 5.63 -14.09 -2.28
N HIS A 440 6.49 -13.10 -2.53
CA HIS A 440 7.78 -12.99 -1.83
C HIS A 440 7.58 -12.79 -0.32
N GLU A 441 6.62 -11.93 0.03
CA GLU A 441 6.19 -11.61 1.40
C GLU A 441 5.39 -12.74 2.07
N ALA A 442 4.76 -13.62 1.30
CA ALA A 442 3.90 -14.67 1.84
C ALA A 442 4.66 -15.93 2.27
N ILE A 443 5.74 -16.30 1.57
CA ILE A 443 6.43 -17.58 1.82
C ILE A 443 6.94 -17.68 3.26
N GLY A 444 7.63 -16.64 3.76
CA GLY A 444 8.11 -16.63 5.13
C GLY A 444 6.97 -16.64 6.16
N ASP A 445 5.91 -15.88 5.88
CA ASP A 445 4.72 -15.80 6.74
C ASP A 445 3.96 -17.13 6.86
N VAL A 446 3.90 -17.93 5.78
CA VAL A 446 3.26 -19.26 5.79
C VAL A 446 3.91 -20.19 6.81
N LEU A 447 5.24 -20.18 6.89
CA LEU A 447 5.96 -20.99 7.86
C LEU A 447 5.75 -20.44 9.27
N ALA A 448 5.78 -19.10 9.40
CA ALA A 448 5.53 -18.45 10.68
C ALA A 448 4.13 -18.79 11.26
N LEU A 449 3.12 -19.05 10.42
CA LEU A 449 1.81 -19.56 10.87
C LEU A 449 1.92 -20.93 11.56
N SER A 450 2.77 -21.83 11.04
CA SER A 450 2.99 -23.16 11.65
C SER A 450 3.84 -23.07 12.92
N VAL A 451 4.88 -22.24 12.88
CA VAL A 451 5.80 -22.00 14.01
C VAL A 451 5.07 -21.42 15.22
N SER A 452 4.09 -20.56 14.97
CA SER A 452 3.31 -19.91 16.03
C SER A 452 2.30 -20.84 16.70
N THR A 453 2.10 -22.08 16.22
CA THR A 453 1.14 -23.00 16.82
C THR A 453 1.64 -23.51 18.18
N PRO A 454 0.73 -23.78 19.15
CA PRO A 454 1.14 -24.35 20.43
C PRO A 454 1.89 -25.68 20.28
N LYS A 455 1.47 -26.49 19.30
CA LYS A 455 2.09 -27.76 18.93
C LYS A 455 3.56 -27.58 18.53
N HIS A 456 3.84 -26.62 17.66
CA HIS A 456 5.21 -26.37 17.23
C HIS A 456 6.06 -25.81 18.37
N LEU A 457 5.55 -24.80 19.09
CA LEU A 457 6.26 -24.20 20.23
C LEU A 457 6.58 -25.24 21.31
N HIS A 458 5.70 -26.21 21.57
CA HIS A 458 6.04 -27.34 22.44
C HIS A 458 7.16 -28.20 21.82
N THR A 459 7.10 -28.52 20.53
CA THR A 459 8.11 -29.34 19.85
C THR A 459 9.52 -28.77 19.99
N ILE A 460 9.66 -27.43 19.98
CA ILE A 460 10.93 -26.71 20.20
C ILE A 460 11.17 -26.31 21.67
N ASN A 461 10.42 -26.92 22.60
CA ASN A 461 10.55 -26.75 24.06
C ASN A 461 10.31 -25.31 24.56
N LEU A 462 9.52 -24.51 23.86
CA LEU A 462 9.10 -23.16 24.27
C LEU A 462 7.75 -23.13 25.00
N LEU A 463 6.97 -24.21 24.95
CA LEU A 463 5.77 -24.41 25.75
C LEU A 463 5.82 -25.78 26.46
N ASN A 464 5.31 -25.84 27.69
CA ASN A 464 5.33 -27.05 28.53
C ASN A 464 4.28 -28.11 28.14
N SER A 465 3.22 -27.71 27.46
CA SER A 465 2.13 -28.61 27.06
C SER A 465 1.40 -28.11 25.82
N GLU A 466 0.90 -29.02 25.00
CA GLU A 466 0.10 -28.71 23.81
C GLU A 466 -1.36 -28.41 24.19
N ASP A 467 -1.62 -27.71 25.30
CA ASP A 467 -2.96 -27.63 25.90
C ASP A 467 -3.99 -27.14 24.86
N ASN A 468 -4.79 -28.10 24.39
CA ASN A 468 -5.74 -28.00 23.30
C ASN A 468 -7.14 -27.61 23.81
N SER A 469 -7.21 -26.96 24.98
CA SER A 469 -8.46 -26.45 25.52
C SER A 469 -9.10 -25.43 24.57
N TYR A 470 -10.43 -25.39 24.57
CA TYR A 470 -11.18 -24.39 23.81
C TYR A 470 -10.76 -22.95 24.17
N GLU A 471 -10.49 -22.69 25.45
CA GLU A 471 -10.04 -21.38 25.93
C GLU A 471 -8.69 -20.99 25.30
N ASN A 472 -7.73 -21.91 25.26
CA ASN A 472 -6.43 -21.67 24.63
C ASN A 472 -6.55 -21.48 23.11
N ASP A 473 -7.39 -22.26 22.43
CA ASP A 473 -7.60 -22.13 21.00
C ASP A 473 -8.16 -20.74 20.64
N ILE A 474 -9.14 -20.24 21.38
CA ILE A 474 -9.70 -18.89 21.17
C ILE A 474 -8.66 -17.81 21.53
N ASN A 475 -7.91 -18.01 22.62
CA ASN A 475 -6.82 -17.13 23.02
C ASN A 475 -5.74 -17.03 21.93
N PHE A 476 -5.31 -18.15 21.35
CA PHE A 476 -4.37 -18.23 20.24
C PHE A 476 -4.92 -17.51 19.01
N LEU A 477 -6.15 -17.84 18.60
CA LEU A 477 -6.76 -17.21 17.43
C LEU A 477 -6.91 -15.70 17.62
N MET A 478 -7.24 -15.22 18.84
CA MET A 478 -7.27 -13.78 19.15
C MET A 478 -5.89 -13.15 18.97
N LYS A 479 -4.83 -13.76 19.53
CA LYS A 479 -3.45 -13.28 19.36
C LYS A 479 -3.08 -13.18 17.88
N MET A 480 -3.41 -14.21 17.08
CA MET A 480 -3.18 -14.22 15.64
C MET A 480 -4.02 -13.17 14.88
N ALA A 481 -5.28 -12.95 15.27
CA ALA A 481 -6.16 -11.98 14.62
C ALA A 481 -5.73 -10.53 14.88
N LEU A 482 -5.22 -10.25 16.08
CA LEU A 482 -4.66 -8.95 16.43
C LEU A 482 -3.49 -8.55 15.52
N ASP A 483 -2.78 -9.51 14.92
CA ASP A 483 -1.77 -9.22 13.89
C ASP A 483 -2.34 -9.33 12.49
N LYS A 484 -2.86 -10.50 12.13
CA LYS A 484 -3.19 -10.84 10.74
C LYS A 484 -4.46 -10.16 10.25
N VAL A 485 -5.50 -10.04 11.07
CA VAL A 485 -6.76 -9.37 10.68
C VAL A 485 -6.63 -7.86 10.80
N ALA A 486 -6.04 -7.36 11.89
CA ALA A 486 -5.89 -5.92 12.12
C ALA A 486 -5.03 -5.21 11.07
N PHE A 487 -4.09 -5.94 10.46
CA PHE A 487 -3.18 -5.42 9.45
C PHE A 487 -3.81 -5.28 8.06
N ILE A 488 -4.90 -5.98 7.76
CA ILE A 488 -5.59 -5.92 6.46
C ILE A 488 -6.01 -4.49 6.08
N PRO A 489 -6.80 -3.76 6.90
CA PRO A 489 -7.18 -2.38 6.56
C PRO A 489 -5.99 -1.43 6.54
N PHE A 490 -4.95 -1.66 7.36
CA PHE A 490 -3.74 -0.84 7.36
C PHE A 490 -2.93 -1.00 6.06
N SER A 491 -2.72 -2.25 5.63
CA SER A 491 -1.97 -2.53 4.41
C SER A 491 -2.70 -2.09 3.15
N TYR A 492 -4.04 -2.15 3.17
CA TYR A 492 -4.87 -1.61 2.09
C TYR A 492 -4.74 -0.09 1.99
N LEU A 493 -4.88 0.64 3.11
CA LEU A 493 -4.96 2.10 3.06
C LEU A 493 -3.67 2.81 2.64
N ILE A 494 -2.49 2.23 2.92
CA ILE A 494 -1.20 2.88 2.63
C ILE A 494 -1.07 3.14 1.13
N ASP A 495 -1.32 2.13 0.30
CA ASP A 495 -1.19 2.28 -1.14
C ASP A 495 -2.43 2.92 -1.77
N GLN A 496 -3.62 2.79 -1.18
CA GLN A 496 -4.75 3.65 -1.56
C GLN A 496 -4.42 5.14 -1.38
N TRP A 497 -3.70 5.51 -0.32
CA TRP A 497 -3.21 6.87 -0.13
C TRP A 497 -2.13 7.22 -1.16
N ARG A 498 -1.09 6.39 -1.33
CA ARG A 498 0.03 6.68 -2.24
C ARG A 498 -0.39 6.72 -3.71
N TRP A 499 -1.26 5.82 -4.15
CA TRP A 499 -1.79 5.84 -5.52
C TRP A 499 -2.54 7.15 -5.80
N ARG A 500 -3.37 7.61 -4.87
CA ARG A 500 -4.06 8.90 -4.98
C ARG A 500 -3.12 10.10 -4.87
N VAL A 501 -1.95 9.96 -4.25
CA VAL A 501 -0.89 10.99 -4.30
C VAL A 501 -0.20 11.00 -5.66
N PHE A 502 0.09 9.83 -6.22
CA PHE A 502 0.76 9.71 -7.52
C PHE A 502 -0.15 10.14 -8.68
N ASP A 503 -1.44 9.82 -8.65
CA ASP A 503 -2.40 10.25 -9.67
C ASP A 503 -2.81 11.74 -9.57
N GLY A 504 -2.42 12.41 -8.47
CA GLY A 504 -2.69 13.83 -8.22
C GLY A 504 -4.02 14.15 -7.52
N SER A 505 -4.83 13.14 -7.16
CA SER A 505 -6.07 13.31 -6.38
C SER A 505 -5.82 13.84 -4.96
N ILE A 506 -4.64 13.56 -4.40
CA ILE A 506 -4.15 14.09 -3.12
C ILE A 506 -2.90 14.91 -3.41
N THR A 507 -2.95 16.18 -3.03
CA THR A 507 -1.86 17.15 -3.20
C THR A 507 -1.15 17.42 -1.87
N LYS A 508 -0.05 18.16 -1.92
CA LYS A 508 0.72 18.52 -0.72
C LYS A 508 -0.09 19.29 0.33
N GLU A 509 -1.14 19.98 -0.09
CA GLU A 509 -2.03 20.75 0.77
C GLU A 509 -2.92 19.84 1.65
N ASN A 510 -3.24 18.63 1.18
CA ASN A 510 -4.16 17.72 1.86
C ASN A 510 -3.58 16.33 2.17
N TYR A 511 -2.28 16.10 1.97
CA TYR A 511 -1.59 14.83 2.30
C TYR A 511 -2.03 14.24 3.64
N ASN A 512 -1.90 15.02 4.72
CA ASN A 512 -2.15 14.51 6.06
C ASN A 512 -3.66 14.38 6.37
N GLN A 513 -4.48 15.25 5.80
CA GLN A 513 -5.93 15.21 5.98
C GLN A 513 -6.50 13.94 5.35
N GLU A 514 -6.15 13.67 4.09
CA GLU A 514 -6.59 12.48 3.36
C GLU A 514 -6.03 11.19 3.96
N TRP A 515 -4.80 11.23 4.51
CA TRP A 515 -4.27 10.12 5.30
C TRP A 515 -5.19 9.77 6.47
N TRP A 516 -5.61 10.76 7.26
CA TRP A 516 -6.52 10.53 8.39
C TRP A 516 -7.94 10.17 7.98
N SER A 517 -8.44 10.70 6.86
CA SER A 517 -9.70 10.26 6.25
C SER A 517 -9.68 8.77 5.93
N LEU A 518 -8.57 8.26 5.36
CA LEU A 518 -8.41 6.84 5.04
C LEU A 518 -8.19 5.97 6.28
N ARG A 519 -7.42 6.46 7.28
CA ARG A 519 -7.27 5.80 8.59
C ARG A 519 -8.62 5.62 9.29
N LEU A 520 -9.47 6.63 9.25
CA LEU A 520 -10.83 6.57 9.77
C LEU A 520 -11.70 5.63 8.94
N LYS A 521 -11.70 5.76 7.61
CA LYS A 521 -12.54 4.98 6.69
C LYS A 521 -12.27 3.47 6.77
N TYR A 522 -11.01 3.07 6.79
CA TYR A 522 -10.64 1.65 6.67
C TYR A 522 -10.35 0.99 8.03
N GLN A 523 -9.70 1.70 8.95
CA GLN A 523 -9.35 1.12 10.26
C GLN A 523 -10.26 1.58 11.41
N GLY A 524 -11.07 2.62 11.22
CA GLY A 524 -11.81 3.19 12.33
C GLY A 524 -10.90 3.71 13.43
N LEU A 525 -9.81 4.39 13.03
CA LEU A 525 -8.85 5.00 13.94
C LEU A 525 -8.87 6.52 13.82
N CYS A 526 -8.70 7.20 14.96
CA CYS A 526 -8.57 8.65 15.03
C CYS A 526 -7.20 9.06 15.55
N PRO A 527 -6.70 10.25 15.17
CA PRO A 527 -5.49 10.79 15.79
C PRO A 527 -5.81 11.18 17.23
N PRO A 528 -4.94 10.87 18.21
CA PRO A 528 -5.22 11.22 19.60
C PRO A 528 -5.09 12.72 19.90
N VAL A 529 -4.41 13.44 19.01
CA VAL A 529 -4.30 14.90 19.01
C VAL A 529 -4.63 15.44 17.62
N PRO A 530 -5.30 16.60 17.50
CA PRO A 530 -5.53 17.24 16.21
C PRO A 530 -4.23 17.43 15.43
N ARG A 531 -4.29 17.26 14.11
CA ARG A 531 -3.13 17.44 13.23
C ARG A 531 -3.14 18.84 12.62
N SER A 532 -1.95 19.37 12.39
CA SER A 532 -1.69 20.69 11.81
C SER A 532 -1.22 20.58 10.35
N GLN A 533 -1.18 21.71 9.63
CA GLN A 533 -0.75 21.73 8.23
C GLN A 533 0.70 21.26 8.04
N GLY A 534 1.57 21.46 9.04
CA GLY A 534 2.97 21.06 8.99
C GLY A 534 3.19 19.56 9.26
N ASP A 535 2.14 18.81 9.61
CA ASP A 535 2.26 17.38 9.91
C ASP A 535 2.25 16.53 8.63
N PHE A 536 3.09 15.50 8.63
CA PHE A 536 3.16 14.50 7.57
C PHE A 536 3.35 13.12 8.19
N ASP A 537 2.27 12.62 8.79
CA ASP A 537 2.23 11.35 9.48
C ASP A 537 2.56 10.14 8.58
N PRO A 538 2.25 10.11 7.26
CA PRO A 538 2.73 9.06 6.37
C PRO A 538 4.26 8.92 6.37
N GLY A 539 5.00 10.03 6.43
CA GLY A 539 6.47 10.01 6.47
C GLY A 539 7.05 9.33 7.70
N ALA A 540 6.26 9.20 8.78
CA ALA A 540 6.69 8.52 10.00
C ALA A 540 6.59 6.97 9.91
N LYS A 541 6.25 6.39 8.75
CA LYS A 541 6.23 4.95 8.48
C LYS A 541 7.29 4.59 7.42
N PHE A 542 8.25 3.73 7.76
CA PHE A 542 9.46 3.39 6.96
C PHE A 542 9.25 3.30 5.45
N HIS A 543 8.24 2.55 5.00
CA HIS A 543 7.98 2.28 3.59
C HIS A 543 7.65 3.52 2.74
N VAL A 544 7.20 4.62 3.37
CA VAL A 544 6.91 5.88 2.68
C VAL A 544 8.20 6.63 2.30
N PRO A 545 9.10 7.01 3.22
CA PRO A 545 10.40 7.59 2.88
C PRO A 545 11.33 6.63 2.13
N ALA A 546 11.25 5.32 2.39
CA ALA A 546 12.06 4.33 1.67
C ALA A 546 11.52 3.97 0.27
N SER A 547 10.37 4.54 -0.15
CA SER A 547 9.73 4.27 -1.45
C SER A 547 9.47 2.78 -1.73
N VAL A 548 9.09 2.01 -0.70
CA VAL A 548 8.79 0.57 -0.84
C VAL A 548 7.26 0.38 -1.01
N PRO A 549 6.77 -0.19 -2.13
CA PRO A 549 5.35 -0.50 -2.34
C PRO A 549 4.74 -1.35 -1.22
N TYR A 550 3.50 -1.10 -0.79
CA TYR A 550 2.91 -1.69 0.42
C TYR A 550 1.83 -2.74 0.13
N ILE A 551 1.22 -2.68 -1.06
CA ILE A 551 0.15 -3.61 -1.44
C ILE A 551 0.62 -5.08 -1.49
N ARG A 552 1.94 -5.30 -1.59
CA ARG A 552 2.59 -6.60 -1.40
C ARG A 552 2.20 -7.26 -0.08
N TYR A 553 2.08 -6.48 1.00
CA TYR A 553 1.75 -7.01 2.32
C TYR A 553 0.26 -7.33 2.45
N PHE A 554 -0.62 -6.53 1.83
CA PHE A 554 -2.05 -6.86 1.75
C PHE A 554 -2.23 -8.20 1.02
N VAL A 555 -1.63 -8.33 -0.16
CA VAL A 555 -1.69 -9.57 -0.95
C VAL A 555 -1.11 -10.75 -0.17
N SER A 556 0.05 -10.56 0.47
CA SER A 556 0.69 -11.57 1.32
C SER A 556 -0.25 -12.09 2.40
N PHE A 557 -0.93 -11.19 3.12
CA PHE A 557 -1.80 -11.55 4.23
C PHE A 557 -3.07 -12.27 3.78
N ILE A 558 -3.45 -12.19 2.51
CA ILE A 558 -4.48 -13.04 1.91
C ILE A 558 -3.91 -14.39 1.51
N ILE A 559 -2.89 -14.39 0.64
CA ILE A 559 -2.43 -15.62 -0.02
C ILE A 559 -1.65 -16.54 0.93
N GLN A 560 -1.06 -16.03 2.02
CA GLN A 560 -0.41 -16.88 3.01
C GLN A 560 -1.38 -17.89 3.62
N PHE A 561 -2.65 -17.54 3.81
CA PHE A 561 -3.64 -18.51 4.29
C PHE A 561 -4.05 -19.51 3.20
N GLN A 562 -4.14 -19.09 1.94
CA GLN A 562 -4.37 -20.01 0.82
C GLN A 562 -3.23 -21.03 0.67
N PHE A 563 -1.99 -20.56 0.83
CA PHE A 563 -0.80 -21.40 0.80
C PHE A 563 -0.79 -22.34 1.99
N HIS A 564 -1.03 -21.82 3.20
CA HIS A 564 -1.09 -22.63 4.42
C HIS A 564 -2.16 -23.72 4.29
N GLU A 565 -3.38 -23.40 3.88
CA GLU A 565 -4.45 -24.39 3.65
C GLU A 565 -4.03 -25.50 2.68
N ALA A 566 -3.47 -25.14 1.52
CA ALA A 566 -3.02 -26.10 0.52
C ALA A 566 -1.86 -26.98 1.00
N LEU A 567 -0.93 -26.42 1.78
CA LEU A 567 0.22 -27.14 2.34
C LEU A 567 -0.18 -28.05 3.50
N CYS A 568 -1.13 -27.64 4.33
CA CYS A 568 -1.73 -28.47 5.36
C CYS A 568 -2.43 -29.68 4.77
N GLN A 569 -3.19 -29.49 3.69
CA GLN A 569 -3.79 -30.59 2.93
C GLN A 569 -2.71 -31.52 2.36
N ALA A 570 -1.62 -30.97 1.81
CA ALA A 570 -0.49 -31.76 1.30
C ALA A 570 0.24 -32.55 2.41
N ALA A 571 0.31 -31.99 3.63
CA ALA A 571 0.85 -32.64 4.81
C ALA A 571 -0.11 -33.68 5.44
N GLY A 572 -1.31 -33.85 4.89
CA GLY A 572 -2.32 -34.78 5.40
C GLY A 572 -2.99 -34.32 6.71
N HIS A 573 -2.89 -33.04 7.07
CA HIS A 573 -3.50 -32.49 8.27
C HIS A 573 -5.01 -32.72 8.29
N GLN A 574 -5.55 -33.06 9.47
CA GLN A 574 -6.98 -33.24 9.72
C GLN A 574 -7.41 -32.31 10.86
N GLY A 575 -8.64 -31.82 10.78
CA GLY A 575 -9.21 -30.91 11.79
C GLY A 575 -9.05 -29.43 11.44
N PRO A 576 -9.20 -28.53 12.43
CA PRO A 576 -9.19 -27.09 12.19
C PRO A 576 -7.87 -26.60 11.57
N LEU A 577 -7.96 -25.69 10.60
CA LEU A 577 -6.80 -25.19 9.86
C LEU A 577 -5.77 -24.51 10.78
N HIS A 578 -6.22 -23.76 11.79
CA HIS A 578 -5.33 -23.05 12.72
C HIS A 578 -4.48 -23.95 13.62
N LYS A 579 -4.75 -25.27 13.64
CA LYS A 579 -3.94 -26.26 14.37
C LYS A 579 -2.91 -26.95 13.49
N CYS A 580 -2.86 -26.61 12.21
CA CYS A 580 -1.93 -27.23 11.29
C CYS A 580 -0.50 -26.78 11.57
N ASP A 581 0.41 -27.75 11.64
CA ASP A 581 1.85 -27.54 11.61
C ASP A 581 2.42 -28.38 10.46
N ILE A 582 3.04 -27.72 9.47
CA ILE A 582 3.63 -28.39 8.31
C ILE A 582 5.06 -28.89 8.56
N TYR A 583 5.64 -28.68 9.75
CA TYR A 583 7.00 -29.11 10.10
C TYR A 583 7.22 -30.58 9.74
N LYS A 584 8.37 -30.88 9.11
CA LYS A 584 8.76 -32.20 8.56
C LYS A 584 7.95 -32.72 7.36
N SER A 585 6.98 -31.99 6.82
CA SER A 585 6.24 -32.40 5.62
C SER A 585 7.06 -32.15 4.34
N LYS A 586 7.58 -33.23 3.75
CA LYS A 586 8.35 -33.15 2.48
C LYS A 586 7.46 -32.84 1.29
N GLU A 587 6.20 -33.26 1.34
CA GLU A 587 5.17 -32.99 0.33
C GLU A 587 4.84 -31.50 0.28
N ALA A 588 4.69 -30.85 1.45
CA ALA A 588 4.51 -29.40 1.55
C ALA A 588 5.75 -28.67 1.02
N GLY A 589 6.95 -29.07 1.45
CA GLY A 589 8.20 -28.48 0.97
C GLY A 589 8.40 -28.63 -0.54
N LYS A 590 8.03 -29.76 -1.13
CA LYS A 590 8.10 -29.97 -2.58
C LYS A 590 7.22 -28.97 -3.33
N ARG A 591 5.97 -28.75 -2.91
CA ARG A 591 5.08 -27.77 -3.55
C ARG A 591 5.64 -26.35 -3.44
N LEU A 592 6.12 -25.97 -2.24
CA LEU A 592 6.80 -24.69 -2.03
C LEU A 592 7.99 -24.50 -2.97
N ALA A 593 8.88 -25.49 -3.06
CA ALA A 593 10.07 -25.45 -3.90
C ALA A 593 9.72 -25.33 -5.39
N GLU A 594 8.78 -26.15 -5.88
CA GLU A 594 8.36 -26.13 -7.28
C GLU A 594 7.75 -24.77 -7.67
N THR A 595 6.97 -24.16 -6.79
CA THR A 595 6.43 -22.81 -6.99
C THR A 595 7.53 -21.74 -6.96
N MET A 596 8.42 -21.75 -5.97
CA MET A 596 9.48 -20.74 -5.86
C MET A 596 10.48 -20.79 -7.02
N LYS A 597 10.77 -21.97 -7.57
CA LYS A 597 11.66 -22.16 -8.73
C LYS A 597 11.19 -21.45 -10.00
N LEU A 598 9.90 -21.11 -10.10
CA LEU A 598 9.38 -20.34 -11.24
C LEU A 598 9.88 -18.90 -11.22
N GLY A 599 10.20 -18.33 -10.05
CA GLY A 599 10.46 -16.91 -9.89
C GLY A 599 9.39 -16.07 -10.58
N PHE A 600 9.81 -15.08 -11.36
CA PHE A 600 8.94 -14.24 -12.18
C PHE A 600 8.84 -14.71 -13.65
N SER A 601 9.24 -15.95 -13.96
CA SER A 601 9.27 -16.46 -15.35
C SER A 601 7.88 -16.75 -15.94
N LYS A 602 6.86 -16.90 -15.09
CA LYS A 602 5.47 -17.19 -15.44
C LYS A 602 4.52 -16.18 -14.80
N PRO A 603 3.33 -15.95 -15.40
CA PRO A 603 2.27 -15.21 -14.73
C PRO A 603 1.94 -15.82 -13.36
N TRP A 604 1.76 -14.97 -12.35
CA TRP A 604 1.51 -15.42 -10.98
C TRP A 604 0.31 -16.39 -10.80
N PRO A 605 -0.77 -16.36 -11.62
CA PRO A 605 -1.84 -17.35 -11.50
C PRO A 605 -1.41 -18.79 -11.78
N GLU A 606 -0.32 -19.00 -12.54
CA GLU A 606 0.27 -20.32 -12.74
C GLU A 606 0.99 -20.80 -11.47
N ALA A 607 1.76 -19.92 -10.82
CA ALA A 607 2.42 -20.20 -9.54
C ALA A 607 1.39 -20.46 -8.42
N MET A 608 0.31 -19.69 -8.38
CA MET A 608 -0.83 -19.90 -7.47
C MET A 608 -1.46 -21.28 -7.69
N LYS A 609 -1.68 -21.67 -8.95
CA LYS A 609 -2.28 -22.96 -9.31
C LYS A 609 -1.39 -24.14 -8.96
N LEU A 610 -0.09 -24.01 -9.15
CA LEU A 610 0.88 -25.04 -8.79
C LEU A 610 0.86 -25.33 -7.28
N LEU A 611 0.73 -24.28 -6.47
CA LEU A 611 0.74 -24.41 -5.00
C LEU A 611 -0.62 -24.84 -4.44
N THR A 612 -1.69 -24.21 -4.91
CA THR A 612 -3.04 -24.29 -4.30
C THR A 612 -4.06 -25.08 -5.12
N GLY A 613 -3.74 -25.43 -6.37
CA GLY A 613 -4.67 -26.08 -7.30
C GLY A 613 -5.62 -25.12 -8.04
N GLN A 614 -5.61 -23.82 -7.73
CA GLN A 614 -6.48 -22.80 -8.33
C GLN A 614 -5.71 -21.50 -8.65
N SER A 615 -6.27 -20.58 -9.44
CA SER A 615 -5.51 -19.46 -10.02
C SER A 615 -5.74 -18.08 -9.39
N ASN A 616 -6.73 -17.95 -8.50
CA ASN A 616 -7.20 -16.66 -7.99
C ASN A 616 -6.69 -16.37 -6.57
N MET A 617 -6.65 -15.09 -6.22
CA MET A 617 -6.58 -14.68 -4.81
C MET A 617 -7.96 -14.82 -4.17
N SER A 618 -8.03 -15.32 -2.94
CA SER A 618 -9.26 -15.54 -2.19
C SER A 618 -9.06 -15.40 -0.68
N ALA A 619 -9.98 -14.70 -0.01
CA ALA A 619 -9.98 -14.58 1.45
C ALA A 619 -10.57 -15.82 2.16
N ALA A 620 -11.08 -16.82 1.42
CA ALA A 620 -11.79 -17.96 1.98
C ALA A 620 -10.95 -18.75 3.00
N ALA A 621 -9.68 -19.01 2.69
CA ALA A 621 -8.78 -19.74 3.60
C ALA A 621 -8.51 -18.96 4.90
N MET A 622 -8.39 -17.62 4.82
CA MET A 622 -8.24 -16.77 6.01
C MET A 622 -9.52 -16.78 6.86
N MET A 623 -10.70 -16.68 6.23
CA MET A 623 -11.97 -16.78 6.93
C MET A 623 -12.19 -18.16 7.57
N SER A 624 -11.74 -19.23 6.90
CA SER A 624 -11.75 -20.60 7.43
C SER A 624 -10.86 -20.73 8.67
N TYR A 625 -9.63 -20.20 8.59
CA TYR A 625 -8.68 -20.17 9.72
C TYR A 625 -9.28 -19.52 10.96
N PHE A 626 -9.90 -18.34 10.79
CA PHE A 626 -10.45 -17.53 11.89
C PHE A 626 -11.91 -17.83 12.24
N LYS A 627 -12.55 -18.82 11.59
CA LYS A 627 -13.97 -19.13 11.81
C LYS A 627 -14.33 -19.33 13.30
N PRO A 628 -13.57 -20.10 14.12
CA PRO A 628 -13.91 -20.27 15.53
C PRO A 628 -13.88 -18.96 16.33
N LEU A 629 -12.92 -18.08 16.01
CA LEU A 629 -12.83 -16.76 16.65
C LEU A 629 -13.97 -15.84 16.22
N MET A 630 -14.35 -15.87 14.94
CA MET A 630 -15.47 -15.09 14.44
C MET A 630 -16.76 -15.44 15.19
N ASP A 631 -17.03 -16.73 15.40
CA ASP A 631 -18.22 -17.20 16.13
C ASP A 631 -18.20 -16.75 17.60
N TRP A 632 -17.03 -16.82 18.22
CA TRP A 632 -16.83 -16.33 19.59
C TRP A 632 -17.03 -14.81 19.69
N LEU A 633 -16.44 -14.03 18.78
CA LEU A 633 -16.56 -12.57 18.75
C LEU A 633 -18.01 -12.12 18.51
N LEU A 634 -18.75 -12.78 17.62
CA LEU A 634 -20.17 -12.49 17.39
C LEU A 634 -20.99 -12.70 18.67
N THR A 635 -20.72 -13.78 19.39
CA THR A 635 -21.39 -14.09 20.66
C THR A 635 -21.07 -13.05 21.72
N GLU A 636 -19.79 -12.71 21.87
CA GLU A 636 -19.32 -11.79 22.90
C GLU A 636 -19.75 -10.34 22.63
N ASN A 637 -19.61 -9.86 21.40
CA ASN A 637 -20.11 -8.55 20.99
C ASN A 637 -21.64 -8.46 21.11
N GLY A 638 -22.36 -9.55 20.79
CA GLY A 638 -23.81 -9.65 20.98
C GLY A 638 -24.21 -9.55 22.45
N ARG A 639 -23.49 -10.23 23.34
CA ARG A 639 -23.70 -10.20 24.80
C ARG A 639 -23.52 -8.79 25.37
N HIS A 640 -22.58 -8.02 24.84
CA HIS A 640 -22.30 -6.64 25.26
C HIS A 640 -23.04 -5.56 24.48
N GLY A 641 -23.84 -5.94 23.48
CA GLY A 641 -24.65 -5.01 22.68
C GLY A 641 -23.82 -4.05 21.85
N GLU A 642 -22.63 -4.48 21.38
CA GLU A 642 -21.71 -3.61 20.64
C GLU A 642 -22.32 -3.09 19.33
N LYS A 643 -22.01 -1.84 19.00
CA LYS A 643 -22.29 -1.27 17.68
C LYS A 643 -21.07 -1.47 16.80
N LEU A 644 -21.16 -2.39 15.83
CA LEU A 644 -20.09 -2.63 14.89
C LEU A 644 -19.80 -1.39 14.04
N GLY A 645 -18.53 -1.21 13.69
CA GLY A 645 -18.06 0.01 13.06
C GLY A 645 -18.02 1.19 14.02
N TRP A 646 -17.97 2.40 13.47
CA TRP A 646 -17.82 3.64 14.21
C TRP A 646 -18.83 4.66 13.67
N PRO A 647 -20.15 4.48 13.91
CA PRO A 647 -21.18 5.38 13.40
C PRO A 647 -20.98 6.82 13.90
N GLN A 648 -20.37 7.00 15.08
CA GLN A 648 -19.91 8.30 15.56
C GLN A 648 -18.51 8.63 15.01
N TYR A 649 -18.36 8.60 13.69
CA TYR A 649 -17.06 8.69 13.00
C TYR A 649 -16.33 10.02 13.21
N ASN A 650 -17.04 11.09 13.56
CA ASN A 650 -16.46 12.41 13.85
C ASN A 650 -15.86 12.53 15.25
N TRP A 651 -16.02 11.52 16.11
CA TRP A 651 -15.50 11.55 17.47
C TRP A 651 -13.96 11.53 17.50
N THR A 652 -13.37 12.36 18.36
CA THR A 652 -11.94 12.35 18.70
C THR A 652 -11.77 12.58 20.21
N PRO A 653 -10.64 12.18 20.83
CA PRO A 653 -10.39 12.45 22.25
C PRO A 653 -10.48 13.94 22.63
N ASN A 654 -10.16 14.85 21.70
CA ASN A 654 -10.25 16.29 21.96
C ASN A 654 -11.69 16.84 21.89
N SER A 655 -12.55 16.29 21.02
CA SER A 655 -13.96 16.68 20.98
C SER A 655 -14.69 16.23 22.25
N ALA A 656 -14.34 15.07 22.81
CA ALA A 656 -14.87 14.59 24.08
C ALA A 656 -14.54 15.52 25.26
N ARG A 657 -13.29 16.01 25.35
CA ARG A 657 -12.88 17.01 26.36
C ARG A 657 -13.64 18.33 26.20
N SER A 658 -13.93 18.74 24.97
CA SER A 658 -14.69 19.96 24.70
C SER A 658 -16.17 19.81 25.08
N GLU A 659 -16.78 18.65 24.78
CA GLU A 659 -18.17 18.34 25.15
C GLU A 659 -18.35 18.17 26.67
N GLY A 660 -17.39 17.56 27.36
CA GLY A 660 -17.40 17.42 28.83
C GLY A 660 -17.32 18.76 29.58
N ILE A 661 -16.74 19.79 28.97
CA ILE A 661 -16.74 21.17 29.51
C ILE A 661 -18.06 21.91 29.16
N LEU A 662 -18.80 21.44 28.15
CA LEU A 662 -20.02 22.09 27.64
C LEU A 662 -21.32 21.59 28.27
N SER A 663 -21.30 20.52 29.07
CA SER A 663 -22.51 19.99 29.73
C SER A 663 -23.14 20.92 30.78
N ASP A 664 -22.66 22.16 30.96
CA ASP A 664 -23.23 23.11 31.94
C ASP A 664 -23.45 24.56 31.43
N THR A 665 -23.45 24.86 30.12
CA THR A 665 -23.61 26.27 29.67
C THR A 665 -24.68 26.59 28.63
N GLY A 666 -25.38 25.62 28.06
CA GLY A 666 -26.53 25.90 27.16
C GLY A 666 -26.21 26.73 25.90
N ARG A 667 -24.93 26.84 25.54
CA ARG A 667 -24.43 27.63 24.39
C ARG A 667 -24.03 26.72 23.23
N VAL A 668 -24.16 27.23 22.00
CA VAL A 668 -23.90 26.51 20.75
C VAL A 668 -22.73 27.15 20.01
N ASN A 669 -21.91 26.33 19.35
CA ASN A 669 -20.82 26.81 18.51
C ASN A 669 -21.38 27.19 17.12
N PHE A 670 -21.20 28.44 16.71
CA PHE A 670 -21.56 28.94 15.39
C PHE A 670 -20.37 29.72 14.81
N LEU A 671 -19.79 29.20 13.71
CA LEU A 671 -18.60 29.75 13.03
C LEU A 671 -17.39 29.95 13.96
N GLY A 672 -17.14 29.00 14.87
CA GLY A 672 -16.01 29.07 15.81
C GLY A 672 -16.24 30.01 16.99
N MET A 673 -17.43 30.61 17.13
CA MET A 673 -17.84 31.44 18.26
C MET A 673 -18.86 30.69 19.13
N ASN A 674 -18.72 30.78 20.45
CA ASN A 674 -19.69 30.25 21.40
C ASN A 674 -20.81 31.28 21.65
N LEU A 675 -21.99 31.02 21.12
CA LEU A 675 -23.14 31.93 21.15
C LEU A 675 -24.34 31.28 21.85
N GLU A 676 -25.28 32.10 22.32
CA GLU A 676 -26.58 31.57 22.73
C GLU A 676 -27.37 31.05 21.52
N PRO A 677 -28.25 30.03 21.70
CA PRO A 677 -29.02 29.46 20.59
C PRO A 677 -29.80 30.48 19.77
N GLN A 678 -30.29 31.56 20.40
CA GLN A 678 -30.97 32.65 19.70
C GLN A 678 -30.01 33.47 18.83
N GLN A 679 -28.81 33.78 19.32
CA GLN A 679 -27.80 34.54 18.59
C GLN A 679 -27.26 33.74 17.39
N ALA A 680 -27.04 32.43 17.56
CA ALA A 680 -26.66 31.55 16.45
C ALA A 680 -27.75 31.47 15.38
N ARG A 681 -29.03 31.41 15.78
CA ARG A 681 -30.17 31.42 14.85
C ARG A 681 -30.25 32.74 14.07
N VAL A 682 -30.03 33.87 14.72
CA VAL A 682 -29.94 35.18 14.05
C VAL A 682 -28.77 35.20 13.07
N GLY A 683 -27.60 34.69 13.47
CA GLY A 683 -26.43 34.56 12.59
C GLY A 683 -26.71 33.72 11.34
N GLN A 684 -27.45 32.61 11.48
CA GLN A 684 -27.88 31.77 10.34
C GLN A 684 -28.78 32.54 9.37
N TRP A 685 -29.76 33.31 9.88
CA TRP A 685 -30.64 34.13 9.04
C TRP A 685 -29.89 35.26 8.33
N VAL A 686 -28.90 35.88 8.98
CA VAL A 686 -28.05 36.91 8.38
C VAL A 686 -27.20 36.33 7.25
N LEU A 687 -26.57 35.17 7.46
CA LEU A 687 -25.80 34.50 6.40
C LEU A 687 -26.67 34.05 5.23
N LEU A 688 -27.87 33.53 5.51
CA LEU A 688 -28.83 33.17 4.47
C LEU A 688 -29.23 34.41 3.65
N PHE A 689 -29.52 35.53 4.31
CA PHE A 689 -29.87 36.78 3.64
C PHE A 689 -28.71 37.30 2.78
N LEU A 690 -27.47 37.29 3.33
CA LEU A 690 -26.27 37.67 2.58
C LEU A 690 -26.05 36.76 1.37
N GLY A 691 -26.24 35.44 1.51
CA GLY A 691 -26.12 34.48 0.42
C GLY A 691 -27.15 34.72 -0.68
N VAL A 692 -28.42 34.96 -0.32
CA VAL A 692 -29.48 35.29 -1.28
C VAL A 692 -29.21 36.63 -1.96
N ALA A 693 -28.78 37.65 -1.22
CA ALA A 693 -28.42 38.95 -1.79
C ALA A 693 -27.26 38.84 -2.79
N LEU A 694 -26.24 38.03 -2.48
CA LEU A 694 -25.12 37.77 -3.38
C LEU A 694 -25.58 37.03 -4.66
N LEU A 695 -26.50 36.07 -4.52
CA LEU A 695 -27.09 35.34 -5.64
C LEU A 695 -27.89 36.28 -6.56
N VAL A 696 -28.72 37.16 -5.99
CA VAL A 696 -29.49 38.14 -6.77
C VAL A 696 -28.56 39.12 -7.48
N ALA A 697 -27.51 39.61 -6.78
CA ALA A 697 -26.53 40.52 -7.36
C ALA A 697 -25.77 39.86 -8.54
N THR A 698 -25.35 38.61 -8.37
CA THR A 698 -24.64 37.85 -9.43
C THR A 698 -25.55 37.55 -10.63
N VAL A 699 -26.81 37.18 -10.42
CA VAL A 699 -27.80 37.02 -11.50
C VAL A 699 -28.05 38.33 -12.23
N GLY A 700 -28.22 39.44 -11.51
CA GLY A 700 -28.41 40.76 -12.10
C GLY A 700 -27.19 41.23 -12.91
N LEU A 701 -25.97 40.98 -12.41
CA LEU A 701 -24.73 41.28 -13.13
C LEU A 701 -24.60 40.44 -14.40
N THR A 702 -24.99 39.16 -14.32
CA THR A 702 -24.97 38.23 -15.46
C THR A 702 -25.98 38.65 -16.54
N GLN A 703 -27.20 39.03 -16.16
CA GLN A 703 -28.20 39.57 -17.09
C GLN A 703 -27.73 40.88 -17.75
N ARG A 704 -27.12 41.79 -16.98
CA ARG A 704 -26.59 43.04 -17.51
C ARG A 704 -25.45 42.81 -18.50
N LEU A 705 -24.52 41.90 -18.17
CA LEU A 705 -23.44 41.49 -19.07
C LEU A 705 -23.99 40.84 -20.34
N PHE A 706 -25.01 39.99 -20.23
CA PHE A 706 -25.67 39.36 -21.37
C PHE A 706 -26.37 40.39 -22.27
N SER A 707 -27.06 41.38 -21.68
CA SER A 707 -27.72 42.46 -22.42
C SER A 707 -26.72 43.37 -23.13
N ILE A 708 -25.58 43.70 -22.51
CA ILE A 708 -24.52 44.50 -23.15
C ILE A 708 -23.90 43.73 -24.33
N ARG A 709 -23.66 42.43 -24.17
CA ARG A 709 -23.12 41.56 -25.23
C ARG A 709 -24.11 41.41 -26.39
N HIS A 710 -25.42 41.33 -26.11
CA HIS A 710 -26.46 41.26 -27.13
C HIS A 710 -26.67 42.60 -27.87
N HIS A 711 -26.42 43.75 -27.21
CA HIS A 711 -26.45 45.06 -27.87
C HIS A 711 -25.19 45.36 -28.71
N SER A 712 -24.03 44.76 -28.38
CA SER A 712 -22.83 44.91 -29.22
C SER A 712 -22.88 44.08 -30.50
N LEU A 713 -23.73 43.04 -30.59
CA LEU A 713 -23.89 42.16 -31.75
C LEU A 713 -24.95 42.66 -32.77
N HIS A 714 -25.69 43.73 -32.48
CA HIS A 714 -26.79 44.24 -33.34
C HIS A 714 -26.66 45.71 -33.76
N ARG A 715 -25.44 46.26 -33.84
CA ARG A 715 -25.22 47.55 -34.52
C ARG A 715 -24.81 47.31 -35.99
N PRO A 716 -25.61 47.74 -36.99
CA PRO A 716 -25.27 47.56 -38.39
C PRO A 716 -24.19 48.57 -38.83
N HIS A 717 -23.12 48.06 -39.44
CA HIS A 717 -22.16 48.87 -40.20
C HIS A 717 -22.87 49.48 -41.42
N ARG A 718 -22.99 50.82 -41.45
CA ARG A 718 -23.13 51.60 -42.69
C ARG A 718 -21.85 52.41 -42.86
N GLY A 719 -21.07 52.10 -43.90
CA GLY A 719 -19.90 52.87 -44.33
C GLY A 719 -20.30 54.12 -45.13
N PRO A 720 -19.35 55.04 -45.41
CA PRO A 720 -19.55 56.12 -46.37
C PRO A 720 -19.26 55.67 -47.81
N GLN A 721 -19.99 56.28 -48.74
CA GLN A 721 -20.04 56.05 -50.18
C GLN A 721 -18.75 56.43 -50.93
N PHE A 722 -18.41 55.65 -51.96
CA PHE A 722 -17.63 56.11 -53.11
C PHE A 722 -18.60 56.63 -54.18
N GLY A 723 -18.44 57.90 -54.58
CA GLY A 723 -18.95 58.44 -55.84
C GLY A 723 -17.77 58.62 -56.80
N SER A 724 -17.91 58.10 -58.01
CA SER A 724 -16.97 58.22 -59.13
C SER A 724 -16.90 59.64 -59.66
N GLU A 725 -15.74 60.08 -60.18
CA GLU A 725 -15.61 60.51 -61.58
C GLU A 725 -14.17 60.95 -61.95
N VAL A 726 -13.75 60.47 -63.12
CA VAL A 726 -12.98 61.16 -64.17
C VAL A 726 -11.47 61.45 -63.97
N GLU A 727 -10.68 60.58 -64.62
CA GLU A 727 -9.84 60.91 -65.80
C GLU A 727 -9.03 62.23 -65.77
N LEU A 728 -7.69 62.13 -65.81
CA LEU A 728 -6.90 62.34 -67.04
C LEU A 728 -5.38 62.33 -66.79
N ARG A 729 -4.69 61.96 -67.87
CA ARG A 729 -3.25 61.87 -68.09
C ARG A 729 -2.43 63.13 -67.73
N HIS A 730 -1.11 62.88 -67.65
CA HIS A 730 0.04 63.80 -67.81
C HIS A 730 0.26 64.75 -66.62
N SER A 731 1.33 64.61 -65.84
CA SER A 731 2.74 64.76 -66.22
C SER A 731 3.65 64.34 -65.06
#